data_AF-A0A1B8AZF7-F1
#
_entry.id   AF-A0A1B8AZF7-F1
#
_cell.length_a   1.000
_cell.length_b   1.000
_cell.length_c   1.000
_cell.angle_alpha   90.00
_cell.angle_beta   90.00
_cell.angle_gamma   90.00
#
_symmetry.space_group_name_H-M   'P 1'
#
loop_
_entity.id
_entity.type
_entity.pdbx_description
1 polymer ?
#
loop_
_entity_poly.entity_id
_entity_poly.type
_entity_poly.pdbx_seq_one_letter_code
_entity_poly.pdbx_strand_id
1 'polypeptide(L)'
;MPTTDYRSLAKGEASKRLIAQLIHEKLVSVSFIDDIDQLRAYITGPSDNGRWITLPVSRSFSPSKHLRPNDLEVPVILHFDDREVTEDDPGSIFEFASLWFDCDDKTKTAMIMELRNSSDMLEKWIKIGSDAPILDINSSFLDWERCLVTGHPAHPFHRTCFANDLLSPVTPEDIPGLLNPGLSFVAVSRSSVRLFGPFEKSVKPLSDLMGVVSSYDRDEYTVVPCLEKHLPALLHFFPTARLIKTVTDRALAQAAIRTVSVPGYSYDLKFSLACLITSALRVLPCWSAEAAPVMTSLLRKLIPKDLWLFGEVAAVTGSQEDTSEARYMTCILRENLESRAVENNESLVLVAALLERPQGGSKTYAEVLFELETPEDKLTWLRRYVRKLLELSLDPLFRHGIGFEFHAQNAVVRICRRTKTIKGFAIRDLAGVKLHGPTLQDQGYDLTSLEATTTPIVQEVWDRVHHALIQNHIGYLLDSLGVESHGWQVVSYELERALQGDNQSVEQSIYRHFVKETMPFKSFMAMRMKASFKTSFKIVDQQITNVLWNKSPWLRQISLAATKNVNALVQPEEASGQTRTMEAEAMKQALLQNTKQHGQLPSLTKRLNPHPFLLPRDFVSKLEVFHEALALALDNIIERWWKDEEADLANRMPFEPCVEDLLRWVAQGSDEGHIKPYKGNQGNLRPDILIPDTKGYTRPRFKVCEINGRFPISYLHYAAIAYQALADATWNDPSIKPATDYNNLFDSLFQLFDPKTPIHFLGESSDFPPDSPLFGLVEERTGTRPRAIGPSSLRLVPCSESWTGFNLYCELDQKLAVNTNTLDLVNINGHVFEKVHQIELQLYDFELFALDPAMVREIAKQSVNDIRSVFIAHDKRILGIIRQELHDLVHKHKIISQDQKRILQDGIIPTIIPGAPELESVIANTSQDHSFKDRFIMKPFRLARGSGIRLGKDISTEEWQLTLQSMRQAEINPAVTQYLLQPLLPLQSVEWFWSEEKKVIKSRMVGLYFSVNGRFIGLGSWRVADVSEDVICSSSKDTTSVLAAVYDPQ
;
A
#
# COMPACT_ATOMS: atom_id res chain seq x y z
N MET A 1 48.89 18.02 4.40
CA MET A 1 47.61 17.38 4.05
C MET A 1 47.78 16.79 2.66
N PRO A 2 47.30 15.58 2.36
CA PRO A 2 47.32 15.10 0.98
C PRO A 2 46.51 16.10 0.16
N THR A 3 47.08 16.58 -0.95
CA THR A 3 46.37 17.44 -1.89
C THR A 3 45.16 16.66 -2.41
N THR A 4 43.95 17.10 -2.06
CA THR A 4 42.71 16.52 -2.59
C THR A 4 42.73 16.61 -4.11
N ASP A 5 42.73 15.46 -4.79
CA ASP A 5 42.68 15.39 -6.25
C ASP A 5 41.24 15.63 -6.73
N TYR A 6 40.86 16.90 -6.86
CA TYR A 6 39.53 17.31 -7.31
C TYR A 6 39.18 16.76 -8.70
N ARG A 7 40.20 16.58 -9.56
CA ARG A 7 40.01 16.06 -10.91
C ARG A 7 39.58 14.60 -10.89
N SER A 8 40.28 13.77 -10.11
CA SER A 8 39.91 12.36 -9.93
C SER A 8 38.53 12.21 -9.29
N LEU A 9 38.20 13.01 -8.28
CA LEU A 9 36.86 13.02 -7.66
C LEU A 9 35.76 13.37 -8.67
N ALA A 10 35.96 14.44 -9.46
CA ALA A 10 34.97 14.89 -10.42
C ALA A 10 34.72 13.88 -11.56
N LYS A 11 35.79 13.29 -12.08
CA LYS A 11 35.71 12.18 -13.03
C LYS A 11 34.97 10.99 -12.45
N GLY A 12 35.32 10.60 -11.23
CA GLY A 12 34.67 9.50 -10.53
C GLY A 12 33.17 9.70 -10.35
N GLU A 13 32.73 10.89 -9.92
CA GLU A 13 31.31 11.24 -9.80
C GLU A 13 30.56 11.12 -11.14
N ALA A 14 31.14 11.64 -12.24
CA ALA A 14 30.53 11.54 -13.56
C ALA A 14 30.48 10.10 -14.07
N SER A 15 31.56 9.33 -13.89
CA SER A 15 31.67 7.92 -14.30
C SER A 15 30.71 7.01 -13.55
N LYS A 16 30.55 7.19 -12.24
CA LYS A 16 29.56 6.46 -11.44
C LYS A 16 28.13 6.67 -11.94
N ARG A 17 27.75 7.92 -12.26
CA ARG A 17 26.43 8.24 -12.83
C ARG A 17 26.23 7.65 -14.21
N LEU A 18 27.25 7.71 -15.06
CA LEU A 18 27.23 7.09 -16.38
C LEU A 18 26.96 5.58 -16.27
N ILE A 19 27.77 4.86 -15.49
CA ILE A 19 27.67 3.40 -15.36
C ILE A 19 26.32 3.00 -14.79
N ALA A 20 25.85 3.68 -13.74
CA ALA A 20 24.53 3.42 -13.16
C ALA A 20 23.41 3.58 -14.21
N GLN A 21 23.46 4.62 -15.06
CA GLN A 21 22.46 4.79 -16.12
C GLN A 21 22.59 3.77 -17.25
N LEU A 22 23.80 3.38 -17.66
CA LEU A 22 23.99 2.32 -18.65
C LEU A 22 23.30 1.02 -18.18
N ILE A 23 23.44 0.69 -16.89
CA ILE A 23 22.81 -0.48 -16.27
C ILE A 23 21.28 -0.31 -16.21
N HIS A 24 20.80 0.80 -15.67
CA HIS A 24 19.36 1.05 -15.48
C HIS A 24 18.58 1.09 -16.79
N GLU A 25 19.18 1.68 -17.83
CA GLU A 25 18.59 1.77 -19.16
C GLU A 25 18.74 0.46 -19.97
N LYS A 26 19.32 -0.58 -19.36
CA LYS A 26 19.58 -1.90 -19.98
C LYS A 26 20.39 -1.81 -21.27
N LEU A 27 21.27 -0.81 -21.36
CA LEU A 27 22.25 -0.69 -22.43
C LEU A 27 23.41 -1.67 -22.24
N VAL A 28 23.62 -2.11 -20.99
CA VAL A 28 24.59 -3.13 -20.59
C VAL A 28 23.94 -4.12 -19.61
N SER A 29 24.56 -5.28 -19.44
CA SER A 29 24.22 -6.27 -18.43
C SER A 29 25.21 -6.20 -17.26
N VAL A 30 24.76 -6.49 -16.05
CA VAL A 30 25.61 -6.53 -14.84
C VAL A 30 25.38 -7.83 -14.07
N SER A 31 26.48 -8.43 -13.61
CA SER A 31 26.49 -9.47 -12.59
C SER A 31 27.44 -9.06 -11.45
N PHE A 32 27.26 -9.66 -10.28
CA PHE A 32 28.10 -9.39 -9.11
C PHE A 32 28.88 -10.65 -8.76
N ILE A 33 30.19 -10.49 -8.56
CA ILE A 33 31.11 -11.59 -8.25
C ILE A 33 31.71 -11.31 -6.87
N ASP A 34 31.62 -12.30 -5.98
CA ASP A 34 32.28 -12.28 -4.68
C ASP A 34 33.79 -12.45 -4.88
N ASP A 35 34.55 -11.41 -4.54
CA ASP A 35 36.01 -11.43 -4.49
C ASP A 35 36.47 -11.42 -3.03
N ILE A 36 37.74 -11.79 -2.78
CA ILE A 36 38.28 -12.07 -1.42
C ILE A 36 38.14 -10.86 -0.48
N ASP A 37 38.17 -9.63 -1.00
CA ASP A 37 38.22 -8.39 -0.21
C ASP A 37 36.97 -7.48 -0.31
N GLN A 38 36.21 -7.56 -1.41
CA GLN A 38 35.04 -6.70 -1.70
C GLN A 38 34.24 -7.22 -2.92
N LEU A 39 32.91 -7.04 -2.90
CA LEU A 39 32.06 -7.36 -4.05
C LEU A 39 32.45 -6.54 -5.29
N ARG A 40 32.54 -7.18 -6.46
CA ARG A 40 32.83 -6.51 -7.73
C ARG A 40 31.66 -6.64 -8.70
N ALA A 41 31.35 -5.54 -9.40
CA ALA A 41 30.43 -5.56 -10.52
C ALA A 41 31.17 -5.95 -11.79
N TYR A 42 30.58 -6.87 -12.55
CA TYR A 42 31.04 -7.37 -13.83
C TYR A 42 30.01 -6.97 -14.89
N ILE A 43 30.42 -6.12 -15.84
CA ILE A 43 29.52 -5.48 -16.80
C ILE A 43 29.88 -5.90 -18.22
N THR A 44 28.88 -6.35 -18.99
CA THR A 44 29.04 -6.82 -20.37
C THR A 44 28.01 -6.21 -21.32
N GLY A 45 28.33 -6.22 -22.61
CA GLY A 45 27.38 -5.93 -23.68
C GLY A 45 26.42 -7.09 -23.95
N PRO A 46 25.34 -6.86 -24.72
CA PRO A 46 24.40 -7.91 -25.15
C PRO A 46 25.02 -8.99 -26.06
N SER A 47 26.11 -8.66 -26.75
CA SER A 47 26.90 -9.57 -27.59
C SER A 47 28.26 -9.85 -26.94
N ASP A 48 28.59 -11.13 -26.79
CA ASP A 48 29.87 -11.57 -26.24
C ASP A 48 30.99 -11.39 -27.28
N ASN A 49 31.72 -10.29 -27.16
CA ASN A 49 32.81 -9.91 -28.04
C ASN A 49 34.18 -9.96 -27.32
N GLY A 50 34.30 -10.68 -26.19
CA GLY A 50 35.56 -10.73 -25.41
C GLY A 50 35.94 -9.41 -24.75
N ARG A 51 34.94 -8.57 -24.40
CA ARG A 51 35.13 -7.27 -23.74
C ARG A 51 34.20 -7.12 -22.53
N TRP A 52 34.72 -6.62 -21.42
CA TRP A 52 33.92 -6.37 -20.21
C TRP A 52 34.52 -5.26 -19.34
N ILE A 53 33.72 -4.74 -18.40
CA ILE A 53 34.16 -3.75 -17.41
C ILE A 53 34.04 -4.39 -16.03
N THR A 54 35.05 -4.21 -15.18
CA THR A 54 34.94 -4.55 -13.75
C THR A 54 35.18 -3.35 -12.86
N LEU A 55 34.45 -3.25 -11.75
CA LEU A 55 34.63 -2.19 -10.77
C LEU A 55 34.22 -2.66 -9.37
N PRO A 56 34.84 -2.11 -8.30
CA PRO A 56 34.42 -2.41 -6.94
C PRO A 56 33.03 -1.82 -6.65
N VAL A 57 32.32 -2.47 -5.72
CA VAL A 57 30.99 -2.06 -5.25
C VAL A 57 31.06 -1.85 -3.75
N SER A 58 30.50 -0.74 -3.27
CA SER A 58 30.50 -0.36 -1.86
C SER A 58 30.07 -1.50 -0.96
N ARG A 59 30.75 -1.68 0.18
CA ARG A 59 30.46 -2.74 1.17
C ARG A 59 29.06 -2.67 1.76
N SER A 60 28.37 -1.52 1.66
CA SER A 60 26.99 -1.34 2.12
C SER A 60 25.93 -1.75 1.09
N PHE A 61 26.33 -2.06 -0.14
CA PHE A 61 25.44 -2.47 -1.21
C PHE A 61 24.93 -3.89 -0.98
N SER A 62 23.67 -4.14 -1.37
CA SER A 62 23.09 -5.47 -1.45
C SER A 62 22.50 -5.65 -2.84
N PRO A 63 22.74 -6.79 -3.53
CA PRO A 63 22.16 -7.05 -4.86
C PRO A 63 20.62 -7.00 -4.92
N SER A 64 19.97 -7.06 -3.75
CA SER A 64 18.51 -6.91 -3.62
C SER A 64 18.01 -5.46 -3.68
N LYS A 65 18.90 -4.47 -3.57
CA LYS A 65 18.58 -3.04 -3.59
C LYS A 65 18.67 -2.47 -5.01
N HIS A 66 17.97 -1.36 -5.23
CA HIS A 66 18.15 -0.55 -6.44
C HIS A 66 19.54 0.07 -6.44
N LEU A 67 20.32 -0.14 -7.51
CA LEU A 67 21.70 0.33 -7.63
C LEU A 67 21.75 1.86 -7.70
N ARG A 68 22.55 2.51 -6.85
CA ARG A 68 22.80 3.96 -6.89
C ARG A 68 24.20 4.25 -7.44
N PRO A 69 24.44 5.44 -8.02
CA PRO A 69 25.79 5.85 -8.38
C PRO A 69 26.79 5.75 -7.21
N ASN A 70 26.35 6.02 -5.97
CA ASN A 70 27.18 5.94 -4.77
C ASN A 70 27.52 4.51 -4.33
N ASP A 71 26.84 3.49 -4.86
CA ASP A 71 27.18 2.08 -4.62
C ASP A 71 28.38 1.63 -5.47
N LEU A 72 28.74 2.38 -6.51
CA LEU A 72 29.83 2.06 -7.41
C LEU A 72 31.11 2.79 -6.98
N GLU A 73 32.24 2.12 -7.08
CA GLU A 73 33.55 2.72 -6.86
C GLU A 73 34.34 2.81 -8.18
N VAL A 74 35.19 3.83 -8.28
CA VAL A 74 36.02 4.14 -9.45
C VAL A 74 37.48 4.33 -8.98
N PRO A 75 38.50 4.01 -9.80
CA PRO A 75 38.44 3.74 -11.24
C PRO A 75 37.88 2.35 -11.61
N VAL A 76 37.45 2.21 -12.86
CA VAL A 76 37.03 0.92 -13.45
C VAL A 76 38.21 0.24 -14.15
N ILE A 77 38.08 -1.06 -14.42
CA ILE A 77 39.00 -1.82 -15.25
C ILE A 77 38.27 -2.22 -16.52
N LEU A 78 38.80 -1.80 -17.68
CA LEU A 78 38.32 -2.17 -19.01
C LEU A 78 39.14 -3.38 -19.51
N HIS A 79 38.46 -4.44 -19.92
CA HIS A 79 39.07 -5.69 -20.37
C HIS A 79 38.81 -5.90 -21.85
N PHE A 80 39.85 -6.08 -22.67
CA PHE A 80 39.74 -6.31 -24.11
C PHE A 80 41.07 -6.84 -24.69
N ASP A 81 41.01 -7.67 -25.75
CA ASP A 81 42.19 -8.12 -26.52
C ASP A 81 43.36 -8.63 -25.62
N ASP A 82 43.05 -9.40 -24.57
CA ASP A 82 43.97 -9.89 -23.52
C ASP A 82 44.72 -8.79 -22.73
N ARG A 83 44.12 -7.59 -22.63
CA ARG A 83 44.64 -6.43 -21.89
C ARG A 83 43.63 -5.93 -20.87
N GLU A 84 44.17 -5.33 -19.81
CA GLU A 84 43.41 -4.62 -18.78
C GLU A 84 43.89 -3.17 -18.71
N VAL A 85 42.95 -2.22 -18.74
CA VAL A 85 43.23 -0.79 -18.63
C VAL A 85 42.40 -0.20 -17.49
N THR A 86 43.06 0.44 -16.54
CA THR A 86 42.38 1.22 -15.49
C THR A 86 41.93 2.57 -16.05
N GLU A 87 40.67 2.92 -15.87
CA GLU A 87 40.07 4.13 -16.43
C GLU A 87 39.12 4.81 -15.43
N ASP A 88 39.12 6.14 -15.43
CA ASP A 88 38.21 6.97 -14.64
C ASP A 88 37.50 8.04 -15.48
N ASP A 89 37.92 8.27 -16.74
CA ASP A 89 37.32 9.23 -17.65
C ASP A 89 35.95 8.75 -18.15
N PRO A 90 34.86 9.49 -17.88
CA PRO A 90 33.53 9.08 -18.31
C PRO A 90 33.40 9.05 -19.84
N GLY A 91 34.18 9.86 -20.56
CA GLY A 91 34.23 9.84 -22.03
C GLY A 91 34.81 8.53 -22.57
N SER A 92 35.97 8.11 -22.06
CA SER A 92 36.61 6.83 -22.42
C SER A 92 35.74 5.62 -22.07
N ILE A 93 35.13 5.63 -20.88
CA ILE A 93 34.23 4.54 -20.44
C ILE A 93 33.01 4.45 -21.37
N PHE A 94 32.39 5.59 -21.72
CA PHE A 94 31.28 5.59 -22.67
C PHE A 94 31.72 5.16 -24.07
N GLU A 95 32.89 5.59 -24.54
CA GLU A 95 33.44 5.17 -25.82
C GLU A 95 33.61 3.65 -25.89
N PHE A 96 34.15 3.05 -24.82
CA PHE A 96 34.28 1.60 -24.69
C PHE A 96 32.91 0.89 -24.71
N ALA A 97 31.97 1.35 -23.89
CA ALA A 97 30.65 0.74 -23.77
C ALA A 97 29.76 0.95 -25.00
N SER A 98 29.94 2.06 -25.74
CA SER A 98 29.13 2.40 -26.92
C SER A 98 29.24 1.40 -28.06
N LEU A 99 30.24 0.51 -28.04
CA LEU A 99 30.35 -0.58 -29.01
C LEU A 99 29.28 -1.66 -28.81
N TRP A 100 28.58 -1.66 -27.69
CA TRP A 100 27.58 -2.66 -27.33
C TRP A 100 26.14 -2.28 -27.69
N PHE A 101 25.89 -1.04 -28.12
CA PHE A 101 24.56 -0.54 -28.44
C PHE A 101 24.59 0.47 -29.60
N ASP A 102 23.45 0.67 -30.25
CA ASP A 102 23.34 1.54 -31.43
C ASP A 102 23.45 3.02 -31.05
N CYS A 103 24.47 3.70 -31.56
CA CYS A 103 24.74 5.12 -31.39
C CYS A 103 25.56 5.63 -32.58
N ASP A 104 25.02 6.56 -33.36
CA ASP A 104 25.74 7.09 -34.52
C ASP A 104 27.01 7.86 -34.11
N ASP A 105 28.04 7.83 -34.97
CA ASP A 105 29.36 8.38 -34.65
C ASP A 105 29.34 9.86 -34.24
N LYS A 106 28.44 10.66 -34.85
CA LYS A 106 28.31 12.08 -34.55
C LYS A 106 27.74 12.29 -33.14
N THR A 107 26.68 11.56 -32.80
CA THR A 107 26.08 11.58 -31.47
C THR A 107 27.05 11.07 -30.41
N LYS A 108 27.76 9.97 -30.72
CA LYS A 108 28.80 9.40 -29.86
C LYS A 108 29.88 10.42 -29.52
N THR A 109 30.47 11.09 -30.53
CA THR A 109 31.51 12.11 -30.31
C THR A 109 30.98 13.26 -29.45
N ALA A 110 29.76 13.74 -29.72
CA ALA A 110 29.15 14.81 -28.93
C ALA A 110 28.93 14.40 -27.46
N MET A 111 28.43 13.19 -27.21
CA MET A 111 28.21 12.70 -25.85
C MET A 111 29.51 12.50 -25.08
N ILE A 112 30.58 12.02 -25.72
CA ILE A 112 31.93 11.91 -25.12
C ILE A 112 32.41 13.31 -24.67
N MET A 113 32.27 14.31 -25.54
CA MET A 113 32.61 15.69 -25.19
C MET A 113 31.75 16.22 -24.04
N GLU A 114 30.45 15.90 -24.03
CA GLU A 114 29.54 16.34 -22.96
C GLU A 114 29.84 15.71 -21.60
N LEU A 115 30.23 14.44 -21.57
CA LEU A 115 30.64 13.72 -20.37
C LEU A 115 31.93 14.30 -19.80
N ARG A 116 32.94 14.55 -20.65
CA ARG A 116 34.21 15.18 -20.23
C ARG A 116 34.00 16.61 -19.75
N ASN A 117 33.18 17.39 -20.45
CA ASN A 117 32.81 18.73 -19.99
C ASN A 117 32.09 18.69 -18.64
N SER A 118 31.21 17.71 -18.41
CA SER A 118 30.53 17.49 -17.12
C SER A 118 31.53 17.28 -15.97
N SER A 119 32.58 16.47 -16.18
CA SER A 119 33.65 16.29 -15.18
C SER A 119 34.51 17.53 -14.98
N ASP A 120 34.92 18.19 -16.07
CA ASP A 120 35.78 19.38 -15.99
C ASP A 120 35.07 20.54 -15.28
N MET A 121 33.77 20.72 -15.54
CA MET A 121 32.96 21.70 -14.82
C MET A 121 32.83 21.33 -13.34
N LEU A 122 32.59 20.05 -13.04
CA LEU A 122 32.45 19.58 -11.66
C LEU A 122 33.76 19.77 -10.86
N GLU A 123 34.93 19.54 -11.44
CA GLU A 123 36.22 19.79 -10.78
C GLU A 123 36.29 21.22 -10.22
N LYS A 124 35.93 22.21 -11.05
CA LYS A 124 35.89 23.61 -10.62
C LYS A 124 34.82 23.87 -9.57
N TRP A 125 33.64 23.26 -9.68
CA TRP A 125 32.58 23.36 -8.67
C TRP A 125 33.04 22.81 -7.31
N ILE A 126 33.73 21.67 -7.29
CA ILE A 126 34.28 21.08 -6.06
C ILE A 126 35.30 22.03 -5.44
N LYS A 127 36.20 22.61 -6.25
CA LYS A 127 37.17 23.60 -5.77
C LYS A 127 36.50 24.85 -5.18
N ILE A 128 35.45 25.37 -5.80
CA ILE A 128 34.70 26.50 -5.26
C ILE A 128 33.99 26.11 -3.96
N GLY A 129 33.41 24.90 -3.92
CA GLY A 129 32.68 24.38 -2.76
C GLY A 129 33.57 24.01 -1.57
N SER A 130 34.83 23.62 -1.79
CA SER A 130 35.79 23.34 -0.72
C SER A 130 36.18 24.60 0.05
N ASP A 131 36.18 25.74 -0.64
CA ASP A 131 36.57 27.04 -0.09
C ASP A 131 35.36 27.80 0.50
N ALA A 132 34.13 27.30 0.26
CA ALA A 132 32.91 27.92 0.73
C ALA A 132 32.68 27.71 2.24
N PRO A 133 32.09 28.69 2.95
CA PRO A 133 31.71 28.53 4.35
C PRO A 133 30.58 27.49 4.49
N ILE A 134 30.59 26.77 5.62
CA ILE A 134 29.49 25.87 5.97
C ILE A 134 28.28 26.71 6.37
N LEU A 135 27.16 26.49 5.68
CA LEU A 135 25.92 27.19 5.93
C LEU A 135 25.20 26.70 7.20
N ASP A 136 24.44 27.60 7.82
CA ASP A 136 23.63 27.32 9.01
C ASP A 136 22.18 27.78 8.83
N ILE A 137 21.37 27.61 9.87
CA ILE A 137 19.93 27.93 9.81
C ILE A 137 19.65 29.42 9.53
N ASN A 138 20.60 30.32 9.72
CA ASN A 138 20.46 31.76 9.47
C ASN A 138 21.02 32.20 8.11
N SER A 139 21.66 31.30 7.35
CA SER A 139 22.10 31.59 5.99
C SER A 139 20.90 31.93 5.09
N SER A 140 21.12 32.82 4.12
CA SER A 140 20.05 33.30 3.24
C SER A 140 19.62 32.20 2.26
N PHE A 141 18.40 32.29 1.73
CA PHE A 141 17.97 31.37 0.67
C PHE A 141 18.92 31.34 -0.53
N LEU A 142 19.52 32.48 -0.87
CA LEU A 142 20.45 32.58 -1.98
C LEU A 142 21.78 31.85 -1.71
N ASP A 143 22.24 31.83 -0.46
CA ASP A 143 23.42 31.03 -0.08
C ASP A 143 23.12 29.53 -0.29
N TRP A 144 21.93 29.07 0.14
CA TRP A 144 21.47 27.70 -0.08
C TRP A 144 21.32 27.33 -1.56
N GLU A 145 20.92 28.27 -2.42
CA GLU A 145 20.90 28.07 -3.87
C GLU A 145 22.30 27.90 -4.49
N ARG A 146 23.32 28.49 -3.88
CA ARG A 146 24.67 28.59 -4.44
C ARG A 146 25.64 27.54 -3.87
N CYS A 147 25.25 26.80 -2.83
CA CYS A 147 26.08 25.74 -2.25
C CYS A 147 25.94 24.38 -2.95
N LEU A 148 25.20 24.32 -4.07
CA LEU A 148 24.99 23.10 -4.83
C LEU A 148 26.23 22.83 -5.71
N VAL A 149 26.96 21.75 -5.43
CA VAL A 149 28.27 21.42 -6.00
C VAL A 149 28.20 20.21 -6.94
N THR A 150 27.54 19.13 -6.54
CA THR A 150 27.53 17.88 -7.31
C THR A 150 26.50 17.87 -8.44
N GLY A 151 25.41 18.63 -8.31
CA GLY A 151 24.39 18.75 -9.36
C GLY A 151 23.35 17.63 -9.28
N HIS A 152 22.83 17.16 -10.42
CA HIS A 152 21.82 16.10 -10.41
C HIS A 152 22.41 14.77 -9.92
N PRO A 153 21.76 14.07 -8.96
CA PRO A 153 22.35 12.91 -8.28
C PRO A 153 22.58 11.70 -9.19
N ALA A 154 21.81 11.55 -10.27
CA ALA A 154 21.95 10.39 -11.19
C ALA A 154 22.13 10.72 -12.68
N HIS A 155 22.19 12.00 -13.08
CA HIS A 155 22.27 12.35 -14.49
C HIS A 155 23.76 12.36 -14.92
N PRO A 156 24.19 11.61 -15.95
CA PRO A 156 25.61 11.55 -16.34
C PRO A 156 26.17 12.94 -16.74
N PHE A 157 25.32 13.73 -17.40
CA PHE A 157 25.62 15.10 -17.83
C PHE A 157 25.32 16.16 -16.76
N HIS A 158 25.31 15.81 -15.46
CA HIS A 158 24.84 16.65 -14.35
C HIS A 158 25.36 18.09 -14.30
N ARG A 159 26.57 18.35 -14.82
CA ARG A 159 27.27 19.64 -14.78
C ARG A 159 27.71 20.13 -16.15
N THR A 160 27.32 19.44 -17.22
CA THR A 160 27.57 19.86 -18.59
C THR A 160 27.09 21.29 -18.80
N CYS A 161 27.91 22.12 -19.43
CA CYS A 161 27.61 23.49 -19.82
C CYS A 161 28.33 23.85 -21.12
N PHE A 162 27.61 23.83 -22.24
CA PHE A 162 28.10 24.33 -23.53
C PHE A 162 27.38 25.60 -23.95
N ALA A 163 28.11 26.52 -24.56
CA ALA A 163 27.51 27.60 -25.34
C ALA A 163 27.02 27.04 -26.68
N ASN A 164 25.86 27.54 -27.14
CA ASN A 164 25.48 27.44 -28.54
C ASN A 164 26.48 28.23 -29.41
N ASP A 165 26.60 27.87 -30.69
CA ASP A 165 27.45 28.52 -31.71
C ASP A 165 27.30 30.07 -31.81
N LEU A 166 26.18 30.64 -31.35
CA LEU A 166 25.95 32.08 -31.28
C LEU A 166 26.65 32.78 -30.10
N LEU A 167 27.16 32.01 -29.14
CA LEU A 167 27.82 32.51 -27.93
C LEU A 167 29.29 32.08 -27.89
N SER A 168 30.12 32.83 -27.17
CA SER A 168 31.49 32.40 -26.86
C SER A 168 31.49 31.10 -26.06
N PRO A 169 32.42 30.15 -26.34
CA PRO A 169 32.54 28.89 -25.60
C PRO A 169 32.58 29.09 -24.09
N VAL A 170 32.03 28.12 -23.35
CA VAL A 170 32.06 28.12 -21.88
C VAL A 170 33.11 27.12 -21.41
N THR A 171 34.00 27.57 -20.55
CA THR A 171 35.04 26.77 -19.90
C THR A 171 34.83 26.76 -18.38
N PRO A 172 35.49 25.86 -17.63
CA PRO A 172 35.42 25.85 -16.17
C PRO A 172 35.82 27.19 -15.52
N GLU A 173 36.75 27.93 -16.12
CA GLU A 173 37.17 29.24 -15.59
C GLU A 173 36.07 30.31 -15.67
N ASP A 174 35.02 30.09 -16.45
CA ASP A 174 33.88 31.02 -16.55
C ASP A 174 32.85 30.85 -15.43
N ILE A 175 32.93 29.79 -14.61
CA ILE A 175 31.93 29.49 -13.57
C ILE A 175 31.73 30.66 -12.59
N PRO A 176 32.77 31.35 -12.08
CA PRO A 176 32.58 32.54 -11.23
C PRO A 176 31.77 33.65 -11.91
N GLY A 177 31.96 33.86 -13.22
CA GLY A 177 31.20 34.83 -14.01
C GLY A 177 29.76 34.37 -14.28
N LEU A 178 29.53 33.07 -14.45
CA LEU A 178 28.18 32.50 -14.55
C LEU A 178 27.41 32.63 -13.23
N LEU A 179 28.11 32.57 -12.10
CA LEU A 179 27.53 32.78 -10.76
C LEU A 179 27.24 34.25 -10.46
N ASN A 180 27.96 35.19 -11.09
CA ASN A 180 27.79 36.63 -10.91
C ASN A 180 27.60 37.31 -12.28
N PRO A 181 26.52 37.00 -13.00
CA PRO A 181 26.36 37.42 -14.39
C PRO A 181 26.08 38.92 -14.53
N GLY A 182 26.56 39.52 -15.61
CA GLY A 182 26.09 40.83 -16.04
C GLY A 182 24.65 40.79 -16.58
N LEU A 183 23.92 41.89 -16.40
CA LEU A 183 22.58 42.10 -16.95
C LEU A 183 22.60 43.20 -17.99
N SER A 184 22.12 42.88 -19.19
CA SER A 184 21.94 43.81 -20.30
C SER A 184 20.49 44.23 -20.40
N PHE A 185 20.22 45.53 -20.52
CA PHE A 185 18.90 46.08 -20.74
C PHE A 185 18.78 46.52 -22.18
N VAL A 186 17.80 45.97 -22.91
CA VAL A 186 17.58 46.27 -24.32
C VAL A 186 16.22 46.96 -24.52
N ALA A 187 16.19 47.98 -25.37
CA ALA A 187 14.96 48.56 -25.90
C ALA A 187 14.50 47.71 -27.09
N VAL A 188 13.25 47.25 -27.05
CA VAL A 188 12.66 46.38 -28.09
C VAL A 188 11.33 46.97 -28.52
N SER A 189 11.03 46.94 -29.82
CA SER A 189 9.74 47.37 -30.35
C SER A 189 8.61 46.56 -29.71
N ARG A 190 7.54 47.24 -29.28
CA ARG A 190 6.34 46.60 -28.72
C ARG A 190 5.69 45.62 -29.69
N SER A 191 5.77 45.86 -31.00
CA SER A 191 5.25 44.93 -32.01
C SER A 191 6.05 43.62 -32.11
N SER A 192 7.28 43.59 -31.60
CA SER A 192 8.19 42.43 -31.64
C SER A 192 8.09 41.54 -30.39
N VAL A 193 7.28 41.90 -29.40
CA VAL A 193 7.17 41.16 -28.14
C VAL A 193 5.72 40.99 -27.69
N ARG A 194 5.48 39.98 -26.86
CA ARG A 194 4.24 39.77 -26.11
C ARG A 194 4.54 39.91 -24.62
N LEU A 195 3.73 40.70 -23.94
CA LEU A 195 3.84 40.98 -22.50
C LEU A 195 2.70 40.29 -21.75
N PHE A 196 3.03 39.63 -20.65
CA PHE A 196 2.08 38.94 -19.80
C PHE A 196 2.20 39.45 -18.36
N GLY A 197 1.06 39.64 -17.69
CA GLY A 197 1.01 40.26 -16.37
C GLY A 197 1.53 41.71 -16.37
N PRO A 198 1.80 42.30 -15.19
CA PRO A 198 2.26 43.69 -15.06
C PRO A 198 3.77 43.85 -15.33
N PHE A 199 4.31 43.25 -16.41
CA PHE A 199 5.75 43.13 -16.66
C PHE A 199 6.51 44.47 -16.56
N GLU A 200 6.08 45.49 -17.31
CA GLU A 200 6.79 46.78 -17.35
C GLU A 200 6.76 47.50 -16.01
N LYS A 201 5.63 47.43 -15.30
CA LYS A 201 5.48 47.99 -13.95
C LYS A 201 6.41 47.28 -12.97
N SER A 202 6.54 45.96 -13.09
CA SER A 202 7.37 45.14 -12.22
C SER A 202 8.87 45.27 -12.51
N VAL A 203 9.28 45.47 -13.76
CA VAL A 203 10.70 45.69 -14.13
C VAL A 203 11.19 47.09 -13.79
N LYS A 204 10.31 48.10 -13.74
CA LYS A 204 10.73 49.49 -13.47
C LYS A 204 11.58 49.66 -12.20
N PRO A 205 11.22 49.11 -11.01
CA PRO A 205 12.08 49.16 -9.83
C PRO A 205 13.48 48.57 -10.04
N LEU A 206 13.61 47.50 -10.86
CA LEU A 206 14.91 46.95 -11.23
C LEU A 206 15.71 47.94 -12.09
N SER A 207 15.08 48.55 -13.09
CA SER A 207 15.73 49.57 -13.92
C SER A 207 16.22 50.77 -13.09
N ASP A 208 15.39 51.24 -12.15
CA ASP A 208 15.74 52.34 -11.25
C ASP A 208 16.93 51.94 -10.34
N LEU A 209 16.89 50.74 -9.74
CA LEU A 209 17.97 50.19 -8.92
C LEU A 209 19.30 50.05 -9.67
N MET A 210 19.24 49.72 -10.96
CA MET A 210 20.40 49.56 -11.85
C MET A 210 20.84 50.86 -12.53
N GLY A 211 20.14 51.97 -12.28
CA GLY A 211 20.39 53.27 -12.93
C GLY A 211 20.27 53.18 -14.45
N VAL A 212 19.23 52.50 -14.94
CA VAL A 212 18.93 52.32 -16.36
C VAL A 212 17.85 53.35 -16.74
N VAL A 213 18.22 54.31 -17.57
CA VAL A 213 17.30 55.32 -18.12
C VAL A 213 17.17 55.07 -19.62
N SER A 214 15.96 54.71 -20.06
CA SER A 214 15.67 54.58 -21.49
C SER A 214 15.38 55.95 -22.10
N SER A 215 16.08 56.29 -23.19
CA SER A 215 15.81 57.46 -24.03
C SER A 215 14.78 57.19 -25.14
N TYR A 216 14.27 55.95 -25.24
CA TYR A 216 13.29 55.54 -26.24
C TYR A 216 11.86 55.82 -25.77
N ASP A 217 10.97 56.10 -26.72
CA ASP A 217 9.54 56.30 -26.46
C ASP A 217 8.93 55.03 -25.84
N ARG A 218 8.22 55.17 -24.72
CA ARG A 218 7.60 54.06 -23.99
C ARG A 218 6.35 53.51 -24.69
N ASP A 219 5.74 54.32 -25.56
CA ASP A 219 4.58 53.91 -26.34
C ASP A 219 4.97 53.04 -27.55
N GLU A 220 6.21 53.15 -28.02
CA GLU A 220 6.74 52.34 -29.13
C GLU A 220 7.66 51.21 -28.66
N TYR A 221 8.45 51.45 -27.60
CA TYR A 221 9.46 50.52 -27.10
C TYR A 221 9.19 50.08 -25.67
N THR A 222 9.57 48.84 -25.37
CA THR A 222 9.63 48.32 -24.01
C THR A 222 11.07 47.93 -23.64
N VAL A 223 11.38 47.94 -22.35
CA VAL A 223 12.71 47.59 -21.84
C VAL A 223 12.70 46.17 -21.33
N VAL A 224 13.52 45.32 -21.93
CA VAL A 224 13.66 43.90 -21.55
C VAL A 224 15.07 43.66 -21.00
N PRO A 225 15.21 43.16 -19.76
CA PRO A 225 16.49 42.68 -19.27
C PRO A 225 16.82 41.31 -19.87
N CYS A 226 18.10 41.03 -20.09
CA CYS A 226 18.62 39.70 -20.41
C CYS A 226 19.99 39.50 -19.76
N LEU A 227 20.47 38.26 -19.72
CA LEU A 227 21.86 37.97 -19.33
C LEU A 227 22.81 38.54 -20.37
N GLU A 228 23.91 39.16 -19.93
CA GLU A 228 24.95 39.68 -20.82
C GLU A 228 25.47 38.58 -21.75
N LYS A 229 25.74 37.39 -21.21
CA LYS A 229 26.18 36.22 -21.98
C LYS A 229 25.15 35.77 -23.02
N HIS A 230 23.87 36.08 -22.86
CA HIS A 230 22.82 35.73 -23.82
C HIS A 230 22.62 36.79 -24.90
N LEU A 231 23.11 38.01 -24.69
CA LEU A 231 22.86 39.17 -25.55
C LEU A 231 23.20 38.90 -27.04
N PRO A 232 24.32 38.24 -27.41
CA PRO A 232 24.60 37.99 -28.83
C PRO A 232 23.52 37.16 -29.52
N ALA A 233 23.01 36.13 -28.85
CA ALA A 233 21.94 35.29 -29.39
C ALA A 233 20.60 36.05 -29.44
N LEU A 234 20.32 36.92 -28.46
CA LEU A 234 19.14 37.79 -28.51
C LEU A 234 19.21 38.75 -29.69
N LEU A 235 20.33 39.45 -29.89
CA LEU A 235 20.51 40.40 -30.99
C LEU A 235 20.50 39.72 -32.38
N HIS A 236 20.89 38.44 -32.46
CA HIS A 236 20.80 37.67 -33.69
C HIS A 236 19.33 37.51 -34.16
N PHE A 237 18.44 37.10 -33.26
CA PHE A 237 17.01 36.90 -33.59
C PHE A 237 16.15 38.18 -33.47
N PHE A 238 16.67 39.21 -32.81
CA PHE A 238 16.01 40.52 -32.65
C PHE A 238 16.97 41.65 -33.07
N PRO A 239 17.31 41.77 -34.37
CA PRO A 239 18.33 42.70 -34.86
C PRO A 239 17.96 44.18 -34.69
N THR A 240 16.68 44.48 -34.45
CA THR A 240 16.18 45.82 -34.18
C THR A 240 16.27 46.22 -32.71
N ALA A 241 16.55 45.27 -31.80
CA ALA A 241 16.74 45.56 -30.39
C ALA A 241 18.00 46.40 -30.17
N ARG A 242 17.92 47.38 -29.26
CA ARG A 242 19.02 48.31 -28.99
C ARG A 242 19.47 48.18 -27.55
N LEU A 243 20.76 47.92 -27.33
CA LEU A 243 21.35 47.92 -26.00
C LEU A 243 21.28 49.32 -25.37
N ILE A 244 20.71 49.41 -24.18
CA ILE A 244 20.66 50.65 -23.37
C ILE A 244 21.87 50.68 -22.44
N LYS A 245 22.05 49.62 -21.64
CA LYS A 245 23.09 49.53 -20.61
C LYS A 245 23.34 48.08 -20.23
N THR A 246 24.60 47.75 -19.95
CA THR A 246 24.99 46.51 -19.26
C THR A 246 25.45 46.87 -17.85
N VAL A 247 25.01 46.11 -16.85
CA VAL A 247 25.41 46.27 -15.44
C VAL A 247 25.99 44.95 -14.93
N THR A 248 27.22 44.99 -14.44
CA THR A 248 27.93 43.84 -13.86
C THR A 248 27.89 43.89 -12.32
N ASP A 249 28.22 42.77 -11.67
CA ASP A 249 28.46 42.68 -10.21
C ASP A 249 27.26 43.07 -9.32
N ARG A 250 26.04 42.98 -9.87
CA ARG A 250 24.79 43.30 -9.16
C ARG A 250 23.77 42.17 -9.16
N ALA A 251 23.97 41.15 -9.99
CA ALA A 251 23.08 39.99 -10.09
C ALA A 251 23.81 38.72 -9.63
N LEU A 252 23.07 37.86 -8.96
CA LEU A 252 23.58 36.62 -8.37
C LEU A 252 22.76 35.47 -8.93
N ALA A 253 23.41 34.54 -9.62
CA ALA A 253 22.74 33.36 -10.13
C ALA A 253 22.37 32.38 -9.02
N GLN A 254 21.20 31.77 -9.16
CA GLN A 254 20.70 30.64 -8.37
C GLN A 254 21.16 29.30 -8.97
N ALA A 255 20.75 28.17 -8.41
CA ALA A 255 21.18 26.83 -8.85
C ALA A 255 20.92 26.53 -10.34
N ALA A 256 19.93 27.18 -10.95
CA ALA A 256 19.60 27.02 -12.36
C ALA A 256 20.51 27.81 -13.32
N ILE A 257 21.44 28.64 -12.81
CA ILE A 257 22.31 29.60 -13.51
C ILE A 257 21.54 30.73 -14.22
N ARG A 258 20.51 30.39 -15.00
CA ARG A 258 19.67 31.33 -15.76
C ARG A 258 18.65 32.10 -14.92
N THR A 259 18.46 31.68 -13.66
CA THR A 259 17.61 32.41 -12.72
C THR A 259 18.53 33.22 -11.82
N VAL A 260 18.31 34.52 -11.75
CA VAL A 260 19.15 35.44 -10.98
C VAL A 260 18.33 36.24 -9.98
N SER A 261 18.91 36.45 -8.82
CA SER A 261 18.40 37.36 -7.80
C SER A 261 19.23 38.65 -7.83
N VAL A 262 18.57 39.78 -7.63
CA VAL A 262 19.23 41.09 -7.49
C VAL A 262 18.96 41.58 -6.06
N PRO A 263 19.99 41.73 -5.21
CA PRO A 263 19.80 42.26 -3.86
C PRO A 263 19.06 43.61 -3.87
N GLY A 264 17.99 43.71 -3.08
CA GLY A 264 17.13 44.91 -3.04
C GLY A 264 15.97 44.93 -4.05
N TYR A 265 15.80 43.88 -4.86
CA TYR A 265 14.69 43.73 -5.80
C TYR A 265 13.77 42.56 -5.38
N SER A 266 12.45 42.75 -5.50
CA SER A 266 11.44 41.81 -4.96
C SER A 266 11.19 40.56 -5.81
N TYR A 267 11.80 40.48 -7.00
CA TYR A 267 11.60 39.36 -7.93
C TYR A 267 12.93 38.73 -8.33
N ASP A 268 12.93 37.41 -8.47
CA ASP A 268 13.95 36.69 -9.21
C ASP A 268 13.64 36.74 -10.71
N LEU A 269 14.68 36.81 -11.53
CA LEU A 269 14.60 36.94 -12.98
C LEU A 269 15.01 35.61 -13.63
N LYS A 270 14.07 34.93 -14.29
CA LYS A 270 14.33 33.69 -15.02
C LYS A 270 14.49 34.02 -16.50
N PHE A 271 15.70 33.85 -17.02
CA PHE A 271 16.05 34.24 -18.39
C PHE A 271 16.16 33.05 -19.33
N SER A 272 15.95 33.31 -20.62
CA SER A 272 16.54 32.51 -21.67
C SER A 272 18.08 32.61 -21.62
N LEU A 273 18.73 31.45 -21.76
CA LEU A 273 20.18 31.34 -21.85
C LEU A 273 20.51 30.31 -22.92
N ALA A 274 21.23 30.72 -23.97
CA ALA A 274 21.62 29.85 -25.08
C ALA A 274 22.81 28.94 -24.73
N CYS A 275 22.74 28.32 -23.56
CA CYS A 275 23.67 27.30 -23.10
C CYS A 275 22.95 25.96 -22.91
N LEU A 276 23.59 24.89 -23.32
CA LEU A 276 23.20 23.51 -23.01
C LEU A 276 23.64 23.20 -21.58
N ILE A 277 22.71 23.11 -20.63
CA ILE A 277 23.00 22.76 -19.23
C ILE A 277 22.26 21.48 -18.87
N THR A 278 22.98 20.46 -18.39
CA THR A 278 22.42 19.12 -18.13
C THR A 278 21.72 18.56 -19.38
N SER A 279 22.44 18.60 -20.50
CA SER A 279 21.97 18.17 -21.83
C SER A 279 20.74 18.91 -22.39
N ALA A 280 20.23 19.97 -21.76
CA ALA A 280 19.08 20.73 -22.26
C ALA A 280 19.45 22.18 -22.55
N LEU A 281 19.02 22.70 -23.71
CA LEU A 281 19.20 24.10 -24.06
C LEU A 281 18.32 24.97 -23.16
N ARG A 282 18.94 25.93 -22.46
CA ARG A 282 18.29 26.72 -21.41
C ARG A 282 17.56 27.98 -21.87
N VAL A 283 17.13 28.02 -23.13
CA VAL A 283 16.20 29.02 -23.65
C VAL A 283 14.78 28.67 -23.19
N LEU A 284 13.95 29.64 -22.77
CA LEU A 284 12.62 29.38 -22.18
C LEU A 284 11.52 29.32 -23.24
N PRO A 285 10.68 28.28 -23.31
CA PRO A 285 9.60 28.20 -24.30
C PRO A 285 8.62 29.38 -24.20
N CYS A 286 8.13 29.89 -25.34
CA CYS A 286 7.19 31.01 -25.39
C CYS A 286 5.91 30.74 -24.60
N TRP A 287 5.35 29.53 -24.70
CA TRP A 287 4.13 29.14 -23.97
C TRP A 287 4.31 29.24 -22.45
N SER A 288 5.53 29.08 -21.93
CA SER A 288 5.76 29.19 -20.48
C SER A 288 5.66 30.62 -19.96
N ALA A 289 5.96 31.62 -20.80
CA ALA A 289 5.76 33.03 -20.47
C ALA A 289 4.27 33.39 -20.40
N GLU A 290 3.48 32.85 -21.34
CA GLU A 290 2.04 33.03 -21.41
C GLU A 290 1.31 32.37 -20.23
N ALA A 291 1.66 31.11 -19.94
CA ALA A 291 1.03 30.33 -18.88
C ALA A 291 1.39 30.84 -17.47
N ALA A 292 2.55 31.45 -17.27
CA ALA A 292 3.10 31.76 -15.94
C ALA A 292 2.14 32.56 -15.02
N PRO A 293 1.62 33.74 -15.42
CA PRO A 293 0.73 34.52 -14.56
C PRO A 293 -0.63 33.84 -14.31
N VAL A 294 -1.17 33.18 -15.34
CA VAL A 294 -2.45 32.46 -15.28
C VAL A 294 -2.36 31.27 -14.34
N MET A 295 -1.32 30.45 -14.50
CA MET A 295 -1.03 29.31 -13.64
C MET A 295 -0.81 29.76 -12.19
N THR A 296 -0.06 30.85 -11.97
CA THR A 296 0.15 31.39 -10.61
C THR A 296 -1.17 31.76 -9.94
N SER A 297 -2.08 32.43 -10.67
CA SER A 297 -3.40 32.81 -10.16
C SER A 297 -4.28 31.59 -9.83
N LEU A 298 -4.24 30.56 -10.69
CA LEU A 298 -4.97 29.31 -10.49
C LEU A 298 -4.45 28.56 -9.26
N LEU A 299 -3.14 28.30 -9.19
CA LEU A 299 -2.53 27.48 -8.15
C LEU A 299 -2.70 28.09 -6.76
N ARG A 300 -2.63 29.43 -6.62
CA ARG A 300 -2.86 30.10 -5.33
C ARG A 300 -4.22 29.82 -4.71
N LYS A 301 -5.22 29.46 -5.52
CA LYS A 301 -6.57 29.10 -5.05
C LYS A 301 -6.67 27.64 -4.63
N LEU A 302 -5.78 26.79 -5.14
CA LEU A 302 -5.91 25.33 -5.11
C LEU A 302 -4.88 24.63 -4.22
N ILE A 303 -3.80 25.31 -3.84
CA ILE A 303 -2.78 24.72 -2.97
C ILE A 303 -3.08 24.93 -1.48
N PRO A 304 -2.70 23.98 -0.60
CA PRO A 304 -2.77 24.16 0.84
C PRO A 304 -2.00 25.39 1.34
N LYS A 305 -2.46 25.99 2.44
CA LYS A 305 -1.85 27.21 3.04
C LYS A 305 -0.35 27.07 3.37
N ASP A 306 0.07 25.88 3.79
CA ASP A 306 1.47 25.61 4.15
C ASP A 306 2.36 25.23 2.96
N LEU A 307 1.78 25.10 1.76
CA LEU A 307 2.52 25.00 0.51
C LEU A 307 2.61 26.40 -0.13
N TRP A 308 3.79 27.00 -0.08
CA TRP A 308 4.01 28.30 -0.72
C TRP A 308 4.36 28.14 -2.19
N LEU A 309 4.06 29.17 -2.98
CA LEU A 309 4.34 29.21 -4.40
C LEU A 309 5.32 30.35 -4.67
N PHE A 310 6.43 30.06 -5.32
CA PHE A 310 7.23 31.10 -5.97
C PHE A 310 6.49 31.51 -7.26
N GLY A 311 5.56 32.45 -7.15
CA GLY A 311 4.66 32.83 -8.23
C GLY A 311 5.42 33.46 -9.40
N GLU A 312 5.16 32.99 -10.62
CA GLU A 312 5.68 33.59 -11.85
C GLU A 312 4.63 34.59 -12.34
N VAL A 313 4.76 35.86 -11.94
CA VAL A 313 3.66 36.86 -11.96
C VAL A 313 3.62 37.72 -13.22
N ALA A 314 4.73 37.79 -13.95
CA ALA A 314 4.82 38.55 -15.20
C ALA A 314 5.90 37.96 -16.10
N ALA A 315 5.76 38.15 -17.41
CA ALA A 315 6.72 37.67 -18.38
C ALA A 315 6.72 38.48 -19.68
N VAL A 316 7.78 38.35 -20.45
CA VAL A 316 7.89 38.82 -21.83
C VAL A 316 8.43 37.69 -22.71
N THR A 317 8.00 37.64 -23.97
CA THR A 317 8.55 36.75 -25.00
C THR A 317 8.44 37.39 -26.38
N GLY A 318 9.05 36.80 -27.41
CA GLY A 318 8.94 37.26 -28.79
C GLY A 318 7.54 37.08 -29.38
N SER A 319 7.18 37.95 -30.32
CA SER A 319 5.95 37.87 -31.11
C SER A 319 6.12 37.18 -32.46
N GLN A 320 7.33 36.73 -32.82
CA GLN A 320 7.57 36.05 -34.09
C GLN A 320 6.73 34.76 -34.22
N GLU A 321 6.33 34.43 -35.45
CA GLU A 321 5.63 33.19 -35.76
C GLU A 321 6.47 31.94 -35.42
N ASP A 322 7.77 31.99 -35.73
CA ASP A 322 8.70 30.93 -35.32
C ASP A 322 8.99 31.02 -33.82
N THR A 323 8.28 30.21 -33.06
CA THR A 323 8.45 30.11 -31.60
C THR A 323 9.83 29.60 -31.17
N SER A 324 10.61 28.97 -32.05
CA SER A 324 11.97 28.52 -31.77
C SER A 324 12.99 29.66 -31.76
N GLU A 325 12.71 30.74 -32.50
CA GLU A 325 13.46 32.00 -32.50
C GLU A 325 12.93 32.98 -31.44
N ALA A 326 11.59 33.13 -31.37
CA ALA A 326 10.92 34.06 -30.46
C ALA A 326 11.33 33.86 -28.99
N ARG A 327 11.59 32.61 -28.61
CA ARG A 327 11.94 32.22 -27.23
C ARG A 327 13.27 32.79 -26.74
N TYR A 328 14.13 33.31 -27.60
CA TYR A 328 15.38 33.98 -27.18
C TYR A 328 15.14 35.32 -26.47
N MET A 329 13.94 35.91 -26.58
CA MET A 329 13.54 37.11 -25.81
C MET A 329 12.95 36.78 -24.44
N THR A 330 12.68 35.50 -24.15
CA THR A 330 11.86 35.15 -23.00
C THR A 330 12.50 35.52 -21.66
N CYS A 331 11.78 36.27 -20.84
CA CYS A 331 12.12 36.59 -19.45
C CYS A 331 10.86 36.45 -18.58
N ILE A 332 10.98 35.78 -17.44
CA ILE A 332 9.88 35.57 -16.48
C ILE A 332 10.29 36.13 -15.12
N LEU A 333 9.40 36.93 -14.51
CA LEU A 333 9.56 37.48 -13.17
C LEU A 333 8.89 36.55 -12.16
N ARG A 334 9.69 36.05 -11.22
CA ARG A 334 9.26 35.16 -10.14
C ARG A 334 9.36 35.88 -8.80
N GLU A 335 8.35 35.75 -7.94
CA GLU A 335 8.41 36.34 -6.60
C GLU A 335 9.55 35.76 -5.77
N ASN A 336 10.23 36.63 -5.02
CA ASN A 336 11.18 36.21 -4.01
C ASN A 336 10.47 36.06 -2.65
N LEU A 337 10.63 34.91 -1.99
CA LEU A 337 9.94 34.60 -0.73
C LEU A 337 10.78 34.85 0.54
N GLU A 338 12.01 35.34 0.40
CA GLU A 338 12.94 35.51 1.53
C GLU A 338 12.40 36.47 2.58
N SER A 339 11.89 37.65 2.18
CA SER A 339 11.33 38.63 3.12
C SER A 339 10.18 38.05 3.94
N ARG A 340 9.29 37.28 3.28
CA ARG A 340 8.18 36.59 3.95
C ARG A 340 8.67 35.53 4.94
N ALA A 341 9.73 34.81 4.60
CA ALA A 341 10.32 33.82 5.50
C ALA A 341 10.94 34.49 6.74
N VAL A 342 11.69 35.59 6.54
CA VAL A 342 12.27 36.40 7.62
C VAL A 342 11.18 36.93 8.57
N GLU A 343 10.10 37.49 8.04
CA GLU A 343 8.94 37.97 8.82
C GLU A 343 8.31 36.86 9.69
N ASN A 344 8.32 35.61 9.20
CA ASN A 344 7.79 34.45 9.91
C ASN A 344 8.81 33.75 10.81
N ASN A 345 10.04 34.27 10.93
CA ASN A 345 11.17 33.61 11.60
C ASN A 345 11.45 32.19 11.06
N GLU A 346 11.33 32.05 9.73
CA GLU A 346 11.58 30.84 8.96
C GLU A 346 12.82 31.02 8.06
N SER A 347 13.45 29.90 7.73
CA SER A 347 14.51 29.82 6.73
C SER A 347 14.03 28.98 5.56
N LEU A 348 14.36 29.43 4.36
CA LEU A 348 14.11 28.73 3.11
C LEU A 348 15.39 27.99 2.73
N VAL A 349 15.31 26.67 2.64
CA VAL A 349 16.45 25.83 2.26
C VAL A 349 16.07 25.01 1.04
N LEU A 350 16.88 25.10 -0.01
CA LEU A 350 16.71 24.28 -1.20
C LEU A 350 16.90 22.80 -0.83
N VAL A 351 15.94 21.93 -1.18
CA VAL A 351 16.04 20.52 -0.77
C VAL A 351 17.27 19.84 -1.37
N ALA A 352 17.63 20.14 -2.62
CA ALA A 352 18.84 19.60 -3.23
C ALA A 352 20.12 20.00 -2.48
N ALA A 353 20.14 21.17 -1.82
CA ALA A 353 21.26 21.57 -0.98
C ALA A 353 21.34 20.77 0.32
N LEU A 354 20.22 20.31 0.88
CA LEU A 354 20.23 19.43 2.07
C LEU A 354 20.96 18.11 1.83
N LEU A 355 20.99 17.64 0.58
CA LEU A 355 21.63 16.40 0.17
C LEU A 355 23.16 16.55 -0.02
N GLU A 356 23.64 17.79 -0.16
CA GLU A 356 25.07 18.08 -0.39
C GLU A 356 25.88 17.89 0.88
N ARG A 357 27.17 17.54 0.69
CA ARG A 357 28.14 17.39 1.78
C ARG A 357 29.06 18.61 1.81
N PRO A 358 28.94 19.52 2.81
CA PRO A 358 29.76 20.72 2.88
C PRO A 358 31.25 20.37 2.86
N GLN A 359 32.02 21.10 2.04
CA GLN A 359 33.48 20.96 1.91
C GLN A 359 33.96 19.52 1.60
N GLY A 360 33.09 18.67 1.03
CA GLY A 360 33.39 17.26 0.78
C GLY A 360 33.47 16.38 2.04
N GLY A 361 32.88 16.82 3.16
CA GLY A 361 32.81 16.06 4.41
C GLY A 361 31.97 14.79 4.31
N SER A 362 31.86 14.04 5.42
CA SER A 362 31.08 12.79 5.48
C SER A 362 29.58 13.00 5.75
N LYS A 363 29.20 14.14 6.35
CA LYS A 363 27.82 14.49 6.71
C LYS A 363 27.21 15.39 5.65
N THR A 364 25.92 15.20 5.39
CA THR A 364 25.06 16.06 4.57
C THR A 364 24.63 17.31 5.33
N TYR A 365 24.18 18.34 4.62
CA TYR A 365 23.57 19.52 5.26
C TYR A 365 22.31 19.17 6.07
N ALA A 366 21.54 18.15 5.68
CA ALA A 366 20.45 17.62 6.53
C ALA A 366 20.98 17.15 7.89
N GLU A 367 22.05 16.37 7.91
CA GLU A 367 22.65 15.89 9.17
C GLU A 367 23.21 17.05 10.01
N VAL A 368 23.88 18.01 9.37
CA VAL A 368 24.47 19.18 10.06
C VAL A 368 23.40 20.09 10.66
N LEU A 369 22.36 20.45 9.88
CA LEU A 369 21.34 21.39 10.33
C LEU A 369 20.47 20.83 11.45
N PHE A 370 20.11 19.54 11.35
CA PHE A 370 19.17 18.89 12.27
C PHE A 370 19.85 18.02 13.33
N GLU A 371 21.19 18.03 13.39
CA GLU A 371 21.99 17.29 14.39
C GLU A 371 21.68 15.79 14.38
N LEU A 372 21.65 15.19 13.18
CA LEU A 372 21.28 13.78 12.99
C LEU A 372 22.52 12.88 13.13
N GLU A 373 22.79 12.43 14.36
CA GLU A 373 24.00 11.65 14.66
C GLU A 373 23.81 10.15 14.49
N THR A 374 22.62 9.62 14.79
CA THR A 374 22.33 8.18 14.75
C THR A 374 21.37 7.80 13.62
N PRO A 375 21.34 6.53 13.17
CA PRO A 375 20.30 6.03 12.27
C PRO A 375 18.87 6.29 12.78
N GLU A 376 18.65 6.18 14.08
CA GLU A 376 17.35 6.41 14.74
C GLU A 376 16.92 7.88 14.66
N ASP A 377 17.85 8.83 14.85
CA ASP A 377 17.61 10.26 14.67
C ASP A 377 17.20 10.55 13.22
N LYS A 378 17.94 9.98 12.27
CA LYS A 378 17.68 10.14 10.84
C LYS A 378 16.30 9.61 10.46
N LEU A 379 15.92 8.42 10.92
CA LEU A 379 14.60 7.84 10.65
C LEU A 379 13.46 8.64 11.30
N THR A 380 13.67 9.13 12.52
CA THR A 380 12.69 9.98 13.23
C THR A 380 12.46 11.30 12.51
N TRP A 381 13.55 11.96 12.09
CA TRP A 381 13.49 13.18 11.29
C TRP A 381 12.85 12.92 9.92
N LEU A 382 13.26 11.85 9.23
CA LEU A 382 12.72 11.43 7.95
C LEU A 382 11.21 11.25 8.00
N ARG A 383 10.69 10.59 9.04
CA ARG A 383 9.24 10.41 9.21
C ARG A 383 8.51 11.75 9.27
N ARG A 384 9.03 12.72 10.02
CA ARG A 384 8.45 14.08 10.12
C ARG A 384 8.55 14.84 8.80
N TYR A 385 9.68 14.71 8.11
CA TYR A 385 9.93 15.32 6.80
C TYR A 385 8.98 14.77 5.73
N VAL A 386 8.96 13.45 5.54
CA VAL A 386 8.12 12.75 4.55
C VAL A 386 6.65 12.97 4.84
N ARG A 387 6.24 12.89 6.11
CA ARG A 387 4.87 13.24 6.53
C ARG A 387 4.42 14.59 5.99
N LYS A 388 5.19 15.64 6.26
CA LYS A 388 4.83 17.01 5.83
C LYS A 388 4.91 17.18 4.31
N LEU A 389 5.89 16.54 3.68
CA LEU A 389 6.06 16.55 2.23
C LEU A 389 4.86 15.90 1.53
N LEU A 390 4.48 14.69 1.92
CA LEU A 390 3.36 13.94 1.31
C LEU A 390 2.02 14.65 1.55
N GLU A 391 1.78 15.17 2.75
CA GLU A 391 0.59 15.98 3.07
C GLU A 391 0.40 17.15 2.09
N LEU A 392 1.48 17.88 1.76
CA LEU A 392 1.39 19.06 0.90
C LEU A 392 1.44 18.75 -0.59
N SER A 393 2.17 17.71 -0.98
CA SER A 393 2.35 17.35 -2.39
C SER A 393 1.19 16.53 -2.97
N LEU A 394 0.52 15.71 -2.14
CA LEU A 394 -0.56 14.85 -2.61
C LEU A 394 -1.94 15.52 -2.54
N ASP A 395 -2.16 16.50 -1.66
CA ASP A 395 -3.46 17.18 -1.53
C ASP A 395 -3.95 17.81 -2.87
N PRO A 396 -3.13 18.58 -3.61
CA PRO A 396 -3.53 19.07 -4.94
C PRO A 396 -3.73 17.96 -5.96
N LEU A 397 -3.05 16.82 -5.80
CA LEU A 397 -3.11 15.71 -6.74
C LEU A 397 -4.47 15.01 -6.68
N PHE A 398 -4.93 14.60 -5.50
CA PHE A 398 -6.18 13.85 -5.38
C PHE A 398 -7.43 14.75 -5.39
N ARG A 399 -7.32 16.03 -4.95
CA ARG A 399 -8.46 16.97 -4.97
C ARG A 399 -8.68 17.64 -6.32
N HIS A 400 -7.61 17.97 -7.02
CA HIS A 400 -7.67 18.86 -8.19
C HIS A 400 -7.00 18.25 -9.44
N GLY A 401 -6.37 17.07 -9.34
CA GLY A 401 -5.63 16.49 -10.45
C GLY A 401 -4.40 17.32 -10.83
N ILE A 402 -3.78 18.02 -9.87
CA ILE A 402 -2.60 18.87 -10.09
C ILE A 402 -1.35 18.12 -9.67
N GLY A 403 -0.48 17.83 -10.64
CA GLY A 403 0.81 17.19 -10.42
C GLY A 403 1.96 18.18 -10.40
N PHE A 404 2.54 18.41 -9.23
CA PHE A 404 3.75 19.21 -9.06
C PHE A 404 5.02 18.36 -9.24
N GLU A 405 6.05 18.93 -9.86
CA GLU A 405 7.39 18.33 -9.90
C GLU A 405 8.15 18.60 -8.60
N PHE A 406 7.81 17.87 -7.53
CA PHE A 406 8.45 17.94 -6.21
C PHE A 406 9.86 17.31 -6.18
N HIS A 407 10.67 17.43 -7.23
CA HIS A 407 12.08 17.02 -7.16
C HIS A 407 12.92 18.00 -6.32
N ALA A 408 14.08 17.56 -5.86
CA ALA A 408 14.89 18.29 -4.88
C ALA A 408 15.28 19.73 -5.30
N GLN A 409 15.45 20.00 -6.60
CA GLN A 409 15.75 21.36 -7.10
C GLN A 409 14.51 22.30 -7.15
N ASN A 410 13.29 21.77 -7.20
CA ASN A 410 12.07 22.58 -7.23
C ASN A 410 11.41 22.73 -5.86
N ALA A 411 11.72 21.82 -4.93
CA ALA A 411 11.24 21.88 -3.56
C ALA A 411 12.17 22.74 -2.68
N VAL A 412 11.59 23.67 -1.94
CA VAL A 412 12.27 24.48 -0.92
C VAL A 412 11.61 24.18 0.41
N VAL A 413 12.35 23.65 1.37
CA VAL A 413 11.81 23.38 2.71
C VAL A 413 11.79 24.66 3.54
N ARG A 414 10.72 24.85 4.30
CA ARG A 414 10.55 25.95 5.25
C ARG A 414 10.85 25.45 6.66
N ILE A 415 11.84 26.02 7.33
CA ILE A 415 12.31 25.58 8.65
C ILE A 415 12.19 26.73 9.64
N CYS A 416 11.60 26.48 10.81
CA CYS A 416 11.58 27.47 11.89
C CYS A 416 13.01 27.68 12.44
N ARG A 417 13.50 28.93 12.43
CA ARG A 417 14.88 29.25 12.89
C ARG A 417 15.12 28.89 14.35
N ARG A 418 14.10 29.04 15.20
CA ARG A 418 14.20 28.82 16.65
C ARG A 418 14.18 27.34 17.04
N THR A 419 13.28 26.56 16.43
CA THR A 419 13.01 25.18 16.85
C THR A 419 13.55 24.13 15.89
N LYS A 420 14.10 24.55 14.74
CA LYS A 420 14.50 23.69 13.62
C LYS A 420 13.38 22.76 13.13
N THR A 421 12.11 23.08 13.41
CA THR A 421 10.99 22.25 12.95
C THR A 421 10.60 22.60 11.52
N ILE A 422 10.30 21.59 10.71
CA ILE A 422 9.76 21.77 9.35
C ILE A 422 8.35 22.37 9.44
N LYS A 423 8.17 23.55 8.86
CA LYS A 423 6.90 24.30 8.85
C LYS A 423 6.07 24.02 7.61
N GLY A 424 6.71 23.66 6.50
CA GLY A 424 6.06 23.39 5.22
C GLY A 424 7.07 23.38 4.09
N PHE A 425 6.57 23.54 2.87
CA PHE A 425 7.38 23.60 1.66
C PHE A 425 6.96 24.78 0.80
N ALA A 426 7.86 25.20 -0.09
CA ALA A 426 7.57 26.09 -1.20
C ALA A 426 7.95 25.39 -2.51
N ILE A 427 7.15 25.59 -3.55
CA ILE A 427 7.36 24.98 -4.87
C ILE A 427 7.61 26.06 -5.93
N ARG A 428 8.41 25.72 -6.94
CA ARG A 428 8.76 26.60 -8.06
C ARG A 428 8.80 25.84 -9.37
N ASP A 429 9.00 26.60 -10.45
CA ASP A 429 9.07 26.14 -11.85
C ASP A 429 7.73 25.61 -12.40
N LEU A 430 6.87 26.54 -12.79
CA LEU A 430 5.50 26.24 -13.19
C LEU A 430 5.40 25.51 -14.55
N ALA A 431 6.44 25.60 -15.38
CA ALA A 431 6.52 24.88 -16.64
C ALA A 431 6.56 23.35 -16.45
N GLY A 432 6.94 22.87 -15.26
CA GLY A 432 6.98 21.45 -14.92
C GLY A 432 5.64 20.88 -14.44
N VAL A 433 4.68 21.74 -14.07
CA VAL A 433 3.38 21.35 -13.51
C VAL A 433 2.53 20.69 -14.58
N LYS A 434 1.87 19.58 -14.22
CA LYS A 434 0.93 18.86 -15.09
C LYS A 434 -0.48 18.94 -14.51
N LEU A 435 -1.45 19.28 -15.33
CA LEU A 435 -2.85 19.46 -14.94
C LEU A 435 -3.74 18.40 -15.58
N HIS A 436 -4.61 17.76 -14.79
CA HIS A 436 -5.69 16.95 -15.34
C HIS A 436 -6.86 17.85 -15.75
N GLY A 437 -6.98 18.10 -17.05
CA GLY A 437 -7.95 19.05 -17.62
C GLY A 437 -9.39 18.74 -17.23
N PRO A 438 -9.88 17.51 -17.43
CA PRO A 438 -11.25 17.14 -17.11
C PRO A 438 -11.64 17.42 -15.65
N THR A 439 -10.76 17.14 -14.69
CA THR A 439 -11.05 17.40 -13.26
C THR A 439 -11.18 18.90 -12.96
N LEU A 440 -10.30 19.73 -13.51
CA LEU A 440 -10.36 21.17 -13.27
C LEU A 440 -11.54 21.83 -13.99
N GLN A 441 -11.87 21.37 -15.19
CA GLN A 441 -13.04 21.85 -15.94
C GLN A 441 -14.35 21.48 -15.25
N ASP A 442 -14.47 20.26 -14.71
CA ASP A 442 -15.62 19.83 -13.90
C ASP A 442 -15.79 20.69 -12.62
N GLN A 443 -14.67 21.19 -12.09
CA GLN A 443 -14.65 22.15 -10.97
C GLN A 443 -14.90 23.61 -11.38
N GLY A 444 -15.12 23.88 -12.68
CA GLY A 444 -15.44 25.21 -13.20
C GLY A 444 -14.23 26.12 -13.48
N TYR A 445 -13.02 25.58 -13.59
CA TYR A 445 -11.83 26.36 -13.93
C TYR A 445 -11.63 26.47 -15.45
N ASP A 446 -11.27 27.68 -15.89
CA ASP A 446 -10.86 27.97 -17.26
C ASP A 446 -9.38 27.64 -17.48
N LEU A 447 -9.09 26.93 -18.57
CA LEU A 447 -7.77 26.44 -18.94
C LEU A 447 -7.29 26.96 -20.31
N THR A 448 -7.96 27.95 -20.93
CA THR A 448 -7.70 28.50 -22.29
C THR A 448 -6.33 29.18 -22.49
N SER A 449 -5.37 28.98 -21.59
CA SER A 449 -3.96 29.39 -21.75
C SER A 449 -2.97 28.43 -21.09
N LEU A 450 -3.44 27.23 -20.71
CA LEU A 450 -2.69 26.22 -19.96
C LEU A 450 -2.65 24.87 -20.71
N GLU A 451 -3.01 24.84 -21.99
CA GLU A 451 -3.14 23.64 -22.82
C GLU A 451 -1.84 22.84 -22.85
N ALA A 452 -0.69 23.52 -22.96
CA ALA A 452 0.63 22.89 -22.98
C ALA A 452 0.96 22.08 -21.69
N THR A 453 0.31 22.43 -20.57
CA THR A 453 0.49 21.76 -19.27
C THR A 453 -0.64 20.77 -18.94
N THR A 454 -1.69 20.75 -19.75
CA THR A 454 -2.91 19.99 -19.49
C THR A 454 -2.83 18.60 -20.15
N THR A 455 -3.50 17.61 -19.56
CA THR A 455 -3.71 16.27 -20.14
C THR A 455 -5.11 15.76 -19.81
N PRO A 456 -5.74 14.98 -20.71
CA PRO A 456 -6.97 14.25 -20.41
C PRO A 456 -6.72 12.92 -19.67
N ILE A 457 -5.46 12.51 -19.47
CA ILE A 457 -5.10 11.22 -18.87
C ILE A 457 -4.55 11.45 -17.46
N VAL A 458 -5.33 11.12 -16.44
CA VAL A 458 -4.95 11.32 -15.04
C VAL A 458 -3.68 10.55 -14.64
N GLN A 459 -3.45 9.36 -15.23
CA GLN A 459 -2.28 8.54 -14.95
C GLN A 459 -0.97 9.23 -15.36
N GLU A 460 -0.96 10.07 -16.40
CA GLU A 460 0.24 10.84 -16.77
C GLU A 460 0.63 11.84 -15.68
N VAL A 461 -0.37 12.41 -14.99
CA VAL A 461 -0.14 13.29 -13.84
C VAL A 461 0.44 12.48 -12.67
N TRP A 462 -0.10 11.28 -12.43
CA TRP A 462 0.38 10.38 -11.38
C TRP A 462 1.81 9.90 -11.62
N ASP A 463 2.16 9.51 -12.85
CA ASP A 463 3.51 9.10 -13.24
C ASP A 463 4.51 10.25 -13.04
N ARG A 464 4.12 11.47 -13.42
CA ARG A 464 4.93 12.68 -13.22
C ARG A 464 5.22 12.93 -11.74
N VAL A 465 4.21 12.84 -10.88
CA VAL A 465 4.38 13.03 -9.44
C VAL A 465 5.20 11.89 -8.84
N HIS A 466 4.92 10.63 -9.16
CA HIS A 466 5.69 9.50 -8.64
C HIS A 466 7.16 9.64 -8.96
N HIS A 467 7.50 9.95 -10.21
CA HIS A 467 8.89 10.18 -10.59
C HIS A 467 9.51 11.35 -9.81
N ALA A 468 8.88 12.52 -9.78
CA ALA A 468 9.48 13.69 -9.17
C ALA A 468 9.61 13.58 -7.64
N LEU A 469 8.58 13.06 -6.98
CA LEU A 469 8.44 12.99 -5.52
C LEU A 469 9.06 11.73 -4.92
N ILE A 470 8.72 10.54 -5.44
CA ILE A 470 9.17 9.27 -4.87
C ILE A 470 10.60 8.98 -5.31
N GLN A 471 10.84 8.97 -6.63
CA GLN A 471 12.14 8.54 -7.17
C GLN A 471 13.21 9.65 -7.03
N ASN A 472 12.90 10.88 -7.48
CA ASN A 472 13.88 11.97 -7.59
C ASN A 472 14.02 12.87 -6.35
N HIS A 473 13.21 12.66 -5.32
CA HIS A 473 13.31 13.39 -4.07
C HIS A 473 13.51 12.43 -2.91
N ILE A 474 12.48 11.65 -2.56
CA ILE A 474 12.55 10.78 -1.40
C ILE A 474 13.66 9.74 -1.57
N GLY A 475 13.75 9.08 -2.73
CA GLY A 475 14.79 8.08 -3.01
C GLY A 475 16.22 8.60 -2.79
N TYR A 476 16.55 9.77 -3.32
CA TYR A 476 17.87 10.37 -3.11
C TYR A 476 18.08 10.94 -1.71
N LEU A 477 17.02 11.38 -1.03
CA LEU A 477 17.12 11.76 0.37
C LEU A 477 17.52 10.56 1.24
N LEU A 478 16.87 9.40 1.02
CA LEU A 478 17.19 8.16 1.72
C LEU A 478 18.63 7.68 1.47
N ASP A 479 19.07 7.71 0.21
CA ASP A 479 20.45 7.38 -0.20
C ASP A 479 21.45 8.32 0.47
N SER A 480 21.27 9.64 0.36
CA SER A 480 22.20 10.64 0.90
C SER A 480 22.39 10.54 2.42
N LEU A 481 21.33 10.17 3.15
CA LEU A 481 21.35 9.99 4.60
C LEU A 481 21.89 8.62 5.03
N GLY A 482 22.04 7.67 4.09
CA GLY A 482 22.47 6.30 4.36
C GLY A 482 21.43 5.45 5.11
N VAL A 483 20.14 5.71 4.91
CA VAL A 483 19.04 5.02 5.63
C VAL A 483 18.08 4.26 4.73
N GLU A 484 18.42 4.07 3.45
CA GLU A 484 17.53 3.48 2.45
C GLU A 484 16.97 2.11 2.84
N SER A 485 17.74 1.26 3.54
CA SER A 485 17.29 -0.08 3.96
C SER A 485 16.06 -0.06 4.88
N HIS A 486 15.87 0.99 5.67
CA HIS A 486 14.76 1.11 6.64
C HIS A 486 13.82 2.27 6.29
N GLY A 487 14.30 3.28 5.57
CA GLY A 487 13.55 4.49 5.27
C GLY A 487 12.36 4.25 4.32
N TRP A 488 12.42 3.27 3.41
CA TRP A 488 11.29 2.95 2.53
C TRP A 488 10.05 2.46 3.28
N GLN A 489 10.21 1.85 4.46
CA GLN A 489 9.08 1.46 5.30
C GLN A 489 8.39 2.68 5.91
N VAL A 490 9.17 3.66 6.36
CA VAL A 490 8.65 4.96 6.83
C VAL A 490 7.87 5.65 5.71
N VAL A 491 8.41 5.65 4.49
CA VAL A 491 7.75 6.23 3.32
C VAL A 491 6.47 5.49 2.98
N SER A 492 6.50 4.15 2.98
CA SER A 492 5.32 3.31 2.68
C SER A 492 4.20 3.56 3.67
N TYR A 493 4.52 3.62 4.97
CA TYR A 493 3.57 3.91 6.03
C TYR A 493 2.95 5.31 5.89
N GLU A 494 3.77 6.35 5.68
CA GLU A 494 3.27 7.72 5.57
C GLU A 494 2.51 7.96 4.25
N LEU A 495 2.86 7.25 3.17
CA LEU A 495 2.14 7.26 1.90
C LEU A 495 0.76 6.61 2.03
N GLU A 496 0.69 5.43 2.64
CA GLU A 496 -0.58 4.76 2.92
C GLU A 496 -1.50 5.62 3.80
N ARG A 497 -0.93 6.26 4.84
CA ARG A 497 -1.65 7.20 5.69
C ARG A 497 -2.16 8.41 4.91
N ALA A 498 -1.34 9.00 4.04
CA ALA A 498 -1.70 10.19 3.26
C ALA A 498 -2.75 9.90 2.17
N LEU A 499 -2.84 8.66 1.70
CA LEU A 499 -3.79 8.22 0.66
C LEU A 499 -4.86 7.26 1.22
N GLN A 500 -5.16 7.35 2.51
CA GLN A 500 -6.21 6.56 3.14
C GLN A 500 -7.58 6.97 2.60
N GLY A 501 -8.41 5.98 2.24
CA GLY A 501 -9.77 6.22 1.75
C GLY A 501 -10.50 4.93 1.40
N ASP A 502 -11.75 5.05 0.95
CA ASP A 502 -12.55 3.91 0.50
C ASP A 502 -12.04 3.35 -0.83
N ASN A 503 -12.40 2.11 -1.17
CA ASN A 503 -11.87 1.41 -2.35
C ASN A 503 -12.10 2.15 -3.69
N GLN A 504 -13.15 2.94 -3.78
CA GLN A 504 -13.53 3.72 -4.96
C GLN A 504 -13.01 5.17 -4.92
N SER A 505 -12.33 5.57 -3.84
CA SER A 505 -11.76 6.90 -3.70
C SER A 505 -10.60 7.13 -4.68
N VAL A 506 -10.36 8.40 -5.01
CA VAL A 506 -9.25 8.81 -5.88
C VAL A 506 -7.92 8.54 -5.17
N GLU A 507 -7.87 8.78 -3.87
CA GLU A 507 -6.74 8.53 -2.98
C GLU A 507 -6.27 7.08 -3.08
N GLN A 508 -7.20 6.13 -2.92
CA GLN A 508 -6.89 4.70 -3.06
C GLN A 508 -6.48 4.29 -4.47
N SER A 509 -7.02 4.96 -5.50
CA SER A 509 -6.62 4.73 -6.89
C SER A 509 -5.17 5.19 -7.14
N ILE A 510 -4.79 6.35 -6.61
CA ILE A 510 -3.41 6.86 -6.64
C ILE A 510 -2.49 5.91 -5.88
N TYR A 511 -2.88 5.47 -4.67
CA TYR A 511 -2.06 4.55 -3.87
C TYR A 511 -1.76 3.25 -4.63
N ARG A 512 -2.79 2.62 -5.22
CA ARG A 512 -2.60 1.42 -6.07
C ARG A 512 -1.71 1.68 -7.27
N HIS A 513 -1.79 2.87 -7.87
CA HIS A 513 -0.90 3.24 -8.97
C HIS A 513 0.55 3.38 -8.50
N PHE A 514 0.76 4.02 -7.36
CA PHE A 514 2.10 4.31 -6.81
C PHE A 514 2.84 3.07 -6.29
N VAL A 515 2.11 1.98 -6.01
CA VAL A 515 2.65 0.70 -5.51
C VAL A 515 2.58 -0.43 -6.55
N LYS A 516 2.45 -0.12 -7.84
CA LYS A 516 2.56 -1.11 -8.92
C LYS A 516 3.94 -1.78 -8.93
N GLU A 517 4.02 -2.97 -9.52
CA GLU A 517 5.28 -3.73 -9.67
C GLU A 517 6.37 -2.93 -10.39
N THR A 518 5.99 -2.25 -11.46
CA THR A 518 6.90 -1.38 -12.20
C THR A 518 6.33 0.03 -12.30
N MET A 519 7.23 0.99 -12.44
CA MET A 519 6.89 2.39 -12.71
C MET A 519 7.77 2.92 -13.84
N PRO A 520 7.28 3.90 -14.63
CA PRO A 520 8.09 4.59 -15.62
C PRO A 520 9.23 5.34 -14.93
N PHE A 521 10.40 5.32 -15.55
CA PHE A 521 11.59 6.05 -15.16
C PHE A 521 12.24 6.67 -16.40
N LYS A 522 12.70 7.93 -16.30
CA LYS A 522 13.31 8.63 -17.43
C LYS A 522 14.65 8.01 -17.82
N SER A 523 14.79 7.72 -19.11
CA SER A 523 16.03 7.18 -19.70
C SER A 523 16.90 8.32 -20.24
N PHE A 524 17.83 8.83 -19.42
CA PHE A 524 18.67 9.99 -19.77
C PHE A 524 19.58 9.75 -20.97
N MET A 525 20.20 8.57 -21.07
CA MET A 525 21.09 8.20 -22.17
C MET A 525 20.28 8.02 -23.45
N ALA A 526 19.18 7.27 -23.42
CA ALA A 526 18.31 7.08 -24.57
C ALA A 526 17.67 8.39 -25.06
N MET A 527 17.26 9.27 -24.14
CA MET A 527 16.78 10.61 -24.47
C MET A 527 17.87 11.43 -25.18
N ARG A 528 19.11 11.40 -24.68
CA ARG A 528 20.23 12.11 -25.30
C ARG A 528 20.63 11.53 -26.66
N MET A 529 20.63 10.20 -26.83
CA MET A 529 20.95 9.55 -28.11
C MET A 529 19.91 9.84 -29.19
N LYS A 530 18.62 9.95 -28.82
CA LYS A 530 17.53 10.26 -29.77
C LYS A 530 17.35 11.76 -30.04
N ALA A 531 17.97 12.64 -29.26
CA ALA A 531 17.85 14.07 -29.41
C ALA A 531 18.88 14.63 -30.40
N SER A 532 18.41 15.44 -31.36
CA SER A 532 19.30 16.30 -32.15
C SER A 532 19.45 17.64 -31.46
N PHE A 533 20.61 18.31 -31.59
CA PHE A 533 20.85 19.67 -31.08
C PHE A 533 19.81 20.72 -31.51
N LYS A 534 18.98 20.41 -32.53
CA LYS A 534 17.99 21.31 -33.12
C LYS A 534 16.53 21.02 -32.73
N THR A 535 16.23 19.93 -32.01
CA THR A 535 14.85 19.52 -31.71
C THR A 535 14.61 19.32 -30.21
N SER A 536 13.36 19.53 -29.76
CA SER A 536 12.95 19.31 -28.37
C SER A 536 13.03 17.83 -27.98
N PHE A 537 13.48 17.55 -26.75
CA PHE A 537 13.52 16.21 -26.18
C PHE A 537 12.13 15.58 -26.13
N LYS A 538 11.93 14.47 -26.85
CA LYS A 538 10.82 13.56 -26.54
C LYS A 538 11.22 12.75 -25.31
N ILE A 539 10.38 12.74 -24.28
CA ILE A 539 10.60 11.93 -23.09
C ILE A 539 10.59 10.45 -23.51
N VAL A 540 11.60 9.70 -23.07
CA VAL A 540 11.70 8.25 -23.24
C VAL A 540 11.71 7.67 -21.84
N ASP A 541 10.68 6.91 -21.53
CA ASP A 541 10.57 6.22 -20.25
C ASP A 541 10.76 4.73 -20.44
N GLN A 542 11.34 4.10 -19.42
CA GLN A 542 11.43 2.67 -19.29
C GLN A 542 10.74 2.20 -18.02
N GLN A 543 10.09 1.04 -18.08
CA GLN A 543 9.54 0.40 -16.89
C GLN A 543 10.68 -0.22 -16.07
N ILE A 544 10.84 0.26 -14.84
CA ILE A 544 11.76 -0.30 -13.83
C ILE A 544 10.96 -0.84 -12.65
N THR A 545 11.56 -1.76 -11.88
CA THR A 545 10.98 -2.21 -10.61
C THR A 545 10.74 -1.01 -9.70
N ASN A 546 9.52 -0.88 -9.20
CA ASN A 546 9.15 0.22 -8.34
C ASN A 546 9.73 0.02 -6.94
N VAL A 547 10.39 1.04 -6.39
CA VAL A 547 10.94 1.02 -5.02
C VAL A 547 9.87 0.85 -3.93
N LEU A 548 8.63 1.22 -4.24
CA LEU A 548 7.46 0.99 -3.37
C LEU A 548 6.78 -0.36 -3.64
N TRP A 549 7.28 -1.15 -4.60
CA TRP A 549 6.86 -2.54 -4.81
C TRP A 549 7.43 -3.41 -3.69
N ASN A 550 6.92 -3.22 -2.49
CA ASN A 550 7.07 -4.20 -1.46
C ASN A 550 6.13 -5.34 -1.81
N LYS A 551 6.76 -6.45 -2.20
CA LYS A 551 6.24 -7.80 -2.09
C LYS A 551 5.59 -7.90 -0.69
N SER A 552 4.27 -7.71 -0.62
CA SER A 552 3.52 -7.52 0.63
C SER A 552 3.94 -8.51 1.72
N PRO A 553 4.23 -8.07 2.96
CA PRO A 553 4.48 -9.01 4.05
C PRO A 553 3.21 -9.79 4.41
N TRP A 554 2.04 -9.29 4.01
CA TRP A 554 0.77 -9.87 4.36
C TRP A 554 0.51 -11.18 3.61
N LEU A 555 -0.13 -12.12 4.30
CA LEU A 555 -0.42 -13.48 3.83
C LEU A 555 0.82 -14.36 3.60
N ARG A 556 2.00 -13.93 4.03
CA ARG A 556 3.24 -14.70 3.94
C ARG A 556 3.58 -15.42 5.22
N GLN A 557 4.06 -16.65 5.07
CA GLN A 557 4.61 -17.40 6.18
C GLN A 557 5.93 -16.79 6.65
N ILE A 558 6.17 -16.93 7.95
CA ILE A 558 7.42 -16.52 8.59
C ILE A 558 7.99 -17.68 9.39
N SER A 559 9.30 -17.86 9.32
CA SER A 559 10.04 -18.64 10.32
C SER A 559 10.29 -17.72 11.51
N LEU A 560 9.69 -18.03 12.66
CA LEU A 560 9.79 -17.27 13.91
C LEU A 560 11.22 -17.26 14.43
N ALA A 561 11.89 -18.41 14.37
CA ALA A 561 13.26 -18.57 14.86
C ALA A 561 14.29 -17.91 13.94
N ALA A 562 14.06 -17.88 12.62
CA ALA A 562 14.98 -17.24 11.68
C ALA A 562 14.76 -15.72 11.55
N THR A 563 13.53 -15.25 11.75
CA THR A 563 13.19 -13.83 11.70
C THR A 563 13.72 -13.14 12.95
N LYS A 564 14.68 -12.22 12.80
CA LYS A 564 15.27 -11.47 13.92
C LYS A 564 14.64 -10.09 14.11
N ASN A 565 14.12 -9.51 13.03
CA ASN A 565 13.42 -8.24 13.04
C ASN A 565 12.37 -8.22 11.94
N VAL A 566 11.31 -7.44 12.13
CA VAL A 566 10.19 -7.29 11.19
C VAL A 566 10.59 -6.69 9.83
N ASN A 567 11.75 -6.06 9.74
CA ASN A 567 12.25 -5.44 8.52
C ASN A 567 12.94 -6.46 7.60
N ALA A 568 13.25 -7.65 8.12
CA ALA A 568 13.87 -8.76 7.43
C ALA A 568 13.14 -10.07 7.80
N LEU A 569 11.87 -10.15 7.41
CA LEU A 569 11.07 -11.36 7.54
C LEU A 569 11.73 -12.49 6.74
N VAL A 570 11.95 -13.63 7.40
CA VAL A 570 12.51 -14.82 6.77
C VAL A 570 11.38 -15.81 6.51
N GLN A 571 11.20 -16.18 5.24
CA GLN A 571 10.21 -17.20 4.88
C GLN A 571 10.74 -18.59 5.28
N PRO A 572 9.86 -19.57 5.58
CA PRO A 572 10.31 -20.89 6.02
C PRO A 572 11.30 -21.56 5.04
N GLU A 573 11.09 -21.43 3.74
CA GLU A 573 11.97 -21.99 2.70
C GLU A 573 13.37 -21.35 2.65
N GLU A 574 13.51 -20.12 3.14
CA GLU A 574 14.78 -19.40 3.26
C GLU A 574 15.53 -19.78 4.55
N ALA A 575 14.83 -20.34 5.54
CA ALA A 575 15.44 -20.82 6.78
C ALA A 575 16.23 -22.13 6.56
N SER A 576 17.13 -22.45 7.48
CA SER A 576 17.84 -23.74 7.45
C SER A 576 16.89 -24.90 7.77
N GLY A 577 17.13 -26.10 7.23
CA GLY A 577 16.32 -27.28 7.56
C GLY A 577 16.37 -27.65 9.06
N GLN A 578 17.48 -27.33 9.73
CA GLN A 578 17.61 -27.50 11.18
C GLN A 578 16.69 -26.54 11.94
N THR A 579 16.62 -25.27 11.51
CA THR A 579 15.73 -24.26 12.08
C THR A 579 14.26 -24.70 11.94
N ARG A 580 13.83 -25.10 10.74
CA ARG A 580 12.46 -25.57 10.52
C ARG A 580 12.10 -26.80 11.36
N THR A 581 13.02 -27.75 11.50
CA THR A 581 12.82 -28.94 12.34
C THR A 581 12.65 -28.58 13.81
N MET A 582 13.48 -27.64 14.30
CA MET A 582 13.38 -27.12 15.65
C MET A 582 12.04 -26.43 15.90
N GLU A 583 11.58 -25.58 14.98
CA GLU A 583 10.26 -24.91 15.08
C GLU A 583 9.10 -25.91 15.08
N ALA A 584 9.15 -26.91 14.20
CA ALA A 584 8.15 -27.97 14.15
C ALA A 584 8.07 -28.77 15.45
N GLU A 585 9.22 -29.16 16.03
CA GLU A 585 9.25 -29.90 17.29
C GLU A 585 8.82 -29.02 18.47
N ALA A 586 9.23 -27.74 18.50
CA ALA A 586 8.79 -26.81 19.54
C ALA A 586 7.27 -26.63 19.54
N MET A 587 6.64 -26.42 18.38
CA MET A 587 5.19 -26.31 18.25
C MET A 587 4.48 -27.58 18.72
N LYS A 588 5.01 -28.75 18.34
CA LYS A 588 4.46 -30.05 18.75
C LYS A 588 4.59 -30.29 20.26
N GLN A 589 5.73 -29.94 20.86
CA GLN A 589 5.93 -30.05 22.30
C GLN A 589 5.02 -29.10 23.08
N ALA A 590 4.86 -27.86 22.63
CA ALA A 590 3.94 -26.90 23.24
C ALA A 590 2.48 -27.40 23.17
N LEU A 591 2.04 -27.92 22.02
CA LEU A 591 0.72 -28.55 21.89
C LEU A 591 0.55 -29.72 22.86
N LEU A 592 1.54 -30.62 22.96
CA LEU A 592 1.49 -31.75 23.88
C LEU A 592 1.43 -31.28 25.33
N GLN A 593 2.27 -30.33 25.72
CA GLN A 593 2.30 -29.77 27.07
C GLN A 593 0.94 -29.17 27.46
N ASN A 594 0.33 -28.40 26.56
CA ASN A 594 -0.94 -27.72 26.79
C ASN A 594 -2.15 -28.69 26.81
N THR A 595 -2.00 -29.95 26.35
CA THR A 595 -3.08 -30.96 26.37
C THR A 595 -2.85 -32.16 27.28
N LYS A 596 -1.60 -32.48 27.64
CA LYS A 596 -1.21 -33.77 28.27
C LYS A 596 -1.94 -34.07 29.57
N GLN A 597 -2.25 -33.03 30.34
CA GLN A 597 -2.99 -33.15 31.60
C GLN A 597 -4.51 -33.39 31.40
N HIS A 598 -5.04 -33.19 30.19
CA HIS A 598 -6.47 -33.23 29.91
C HIS A 598 -6.91 -34.36 28.97
N GLY A 599 -6.04 -34.86 28.10
CA GLY A 599 -6.38 -35.92 27.14
C GLY A 599 -5.42 -36.01 25.95
N GLN A 600 -5.84 -36.72 24.89
CA GLN A 600 -5.06 -36.86 23.66
C GLN A 600 -5.36 -35.74 22.65
N LEU A 601 -4.32 -35.32 21.91
CA LEU A 601 -4.45 -34.33 20.84
C LEU A 601 -5.41 -34.81 19.73
N PRO A 602 -6.34 -33.96 19.24
CA PRO A 602 -7.20 -34.29 18.11
C PRO A 602 -6.38 -34.64 16.85
N SER A 603 -6.86 -35.56 16.02
CA SER A 603 -6.17 -35.97 14.78
C SER A 603 -5.88 -34.81 13.81
N LEU A 604 -6.67 -33.74 13.88
CA LEU A 604 -6.51 -32.49 13.11
C LEU A 604 -5.16 -31.80 13.37
N THR A 605 -4.55 -32.00 14.55
CA THR A 605 -3.23 -31.44 14.91
C THR A 605 -2.13 -31.86 13.94
N LYS A 606 -2.25 -33.04 13.32
CA LYS A 606 -1.30 -33.53 12.32
C LYS A 606 -1.24 -32.67 11.06
N ARG A 607 -2.26 -31.83 10.82
CA ARG A 607 -2.33 -30.91 9.68
C ARG A 607 -1.85 -29.50 10.02
N LEU A 608 -1.46 -29.22 11.26
CA LEU A 608 -1.02 -27.88 11.65
C LEU A 608 0.40 -27.59 11.15
N ASN A 609 0.55 -26.58 10.31
CA ASN A 609 1.85 -26.05 9.90
C ASN A 609 2.45 -25.23 11.06
N PRO A 610 3.72 -25.45 11.44
CA PRO A 610 4.33 -24.72 12.55
C PRO A 610 4.66 -23.26 12.22
N HIS A 611 4.68 -22.87 10.94
CA HIS A 611 5.05 -21.52 10.52
C HIS A 611 3.79 -20.66 10.33
N PRO A 612 3.54 -19.65 11.19
CA PRO A 612 2.39 -18.76 11.03
C PRO A 612 2.59 -17.82 9.84
N PHE A 613 1.52 -17.15 9.43
CA PHE A 613 1.59 -16.09 8.43
C PHE A 613 1.17 -14.74 8.99
N LEU A 614 1.64 -13.65 8.36
CA LEU A 614 1.36 -12.30 8.83
C LEU A 614 0.05 -11.72 8.29
N LEU A 615 -0.74 -11.13 9.19
CA LEU A 615 -1.87 -10.26 8.91
C LEU A 615 -1.59 -8.86 9.47
N PRO A 616 -2.12 -7.80 8.84
CA PRO A 616 -2.05 -6.48 9.44
C PRO A 616 -3.03 -6.40 10.61
N ARG A 617 -2.66 -5.71 11.69
CA ARG A 617 -3.49 -5.62 12.90
C ARG A 617 -4.90 -5.07 12.64
N ASP A 618 -5.03 -4.10 11.75
CA ASP A 618 -6.31 -3.52 11.36
C ASP A 618 -7.23 -4.51 10.63
N PHE A 619 -6.72 -5.62 10.09
CA PHE A 619 -7.57 -6.67 9.52
C PHE A 619 -8.44 -7.31 10.60
N VAL A 620 -7.87 -7.59 11.77
CA VAL A 620 -8.59 -8.15 12.92
C VAL A 620 -9.60 -7.14 13.45
N SER A 621 -9.19 -5.88 13.63
CA SER A 621 -10.10 -4.82 14.08
C SER A 621 -11.26 -4.56 13.11
N LYS A 622 -11.03 -4.66 11.79
CA LYS A 622 -12.09 -4.55 10.78
C LYS A 622 -13.06 -5.73 10.83
N LEU A 623 -12.57 -6.95 11.13
CA LEU A 623 -13.41 -8.12 11.33
C LEU A 623 -14.29 -7.98 12.59
N GLU A 624 -13.74 -7.43 13.66
CA GLU A 624 -14.47 -7.14 14.89
C GLU A 624 -15.63 -6.16 14.64
N VAL A 625 -15.36 -4.99 14.03
CA VAL A 625 -16.39 -4.01 13.67
C VAL A 625 -17.42 -4.59 12.69
N PHE A 626 -16.98 -5.40 11.73
CA PHE A 626 -17.90 -6.12 10.85
C PHE A 626 -18.82 -7.07 11.63
N HIS A 627 -18.27 -7.81 12.58
CA HIS A 627 -19.05 -8.77 13.35
C HIS A 627 -20.03 -8.07 14.29
N GLU A 628 -19.67 -6.93 14.90
CA GLU A 628 -20.61 -6.13 15.69
C GLU A 628 -21.84 -5.74 14.86
N ALA A 629 -21.63 -5.28 13.62
CA ALA A 629 -22.74 -4.99 12.71
C ALA A 629 -23.53 -6.25 12.33
N LEU A 630 -22.85 -7.38 12.14
CA LEU A 630 -23.48 -8.66 11.78
C LEU A 630 -24.35 -9.18 12.93
N ALA A 631 -23.87 -9.10 14.17
CA ALA A 631 -24.60 -9.49 15.37
C ALA A 631 -25.87 -8.65 15.54
N LEU A 632 -25.77 -7.32 15.35
CA LEU A 632 -26.94 -6.42 15.39
C LEU A 632 -27.98 -6.78 14.32
N ALA A 633 -27.53 -7.11 13.11
CA ALA A 633 -28.42 -7.53 12.03
C ALA A 633 -29.12 -8.87 12.35
N LEU A 634 -28.36 -9.86 12.83
CA LEU A 634 -28.90 -11.17 13.24
C LEU A 634 -29.89 -11.04 14.40
N ASP A 635 -29.54 -10.27 15.44
CA ASP A 635 -30.41 -10.00 16.59
C ASP A 635 -31.77 -9.48 16.15
N ASN A 636 -31.78 -8.46 15.29
CA ASN A 636 -33.03 -7.88 14.82
C ASN A 636 -33.83 -8.83 13.92
N ILE A 637 -33.19 -9.44 12.92
CA ILE A 637 -33.86 -10.29 11.93
C ILE A 637 -34.46 -11.54 12.59
N ILE A 638 -33.71 -12.20 13.47
CA ILE A 638 -34.15 -13.45 14.10
C ILE A 638 -35.26 -13.21 15.13
N GLU A 639 -35.21 -12.13 15.92
CA GLU A 639 -36.25 -11.86 16.90
C GLU A 639 -37.60 -11.47 16.27
N ARG A 640 -37.58 -10.86 15.08
CA ARG A 640 -38.81 -10.50 14.35
C ARG A 640 -39.24 -11.53 13.31
N TRP A 641 -38.58 -12.68 13.23
CA TRP A 641 -38.74 -13.67 12.16
C TRP A 641 -40.20 -14.01 11.82
N TRP A 642 -41.04 -14.16 12.86
CA TRP A 642 -42.46 -14.49 12.74
C TRP A 642 -43.41 -13.28 12.92
N LYS A 643 -42.88 -12.11 13.28
CA LYS A 643 -43.65 -10.92 13.68
C LYS A 643 -43.73 -9.85 12.59
N ASP A 644 -42.77 -9.82 11.68
CA ASP A 644 -42.72 -8.82 10.61
C ASP A 644 -43.41 -9.33 9.34
N GLU A 645 -44.72 -9.11 9.25
CA GLU A 645 -45.55 -9.51 8.11
C GLU A 645 -45.14 -8.84 6.79
N GLU A 646 -44.57 -7.62 6.86
CA GLU A 646 -44.15 -6.88 5.65
C GLU A 646 -42.84 -7.45 5.09
N ALA A 647 -41.89 -7.80 5.96
CA ALA A 647 -40.62 -8.38 5.55
C ALA A 647 -40.75 -9.85 5.08
N ASP A 648 -41.79 -10.54 5.56
CA ASP A 648 -42.17 -11.91 5.19
C ASP A 648 -41.00 -12.91 5.17
N LEU A 649 -40.20 -12.87 6.25
CA LEU A 649 -38.92 -13.58 6.35
C LEU A 649 -39.08 -15.10 6.22
N ALA A 650 -40.15 -15.66 6.81
CA ALA A 650 -40.43 -17.09 6.79
C ALA A 650 -40.75 -17.63 5.39
N ASN A 651 -41.49 -16.90 4.56
CA ASN A 651 -41.78 -17.35 3.20
C ASN A 651 -40.60 -17.13 2.23
N ARG A 652 -39.73 -16.15 2.51
CA ARG A 652 -38.48 -15.94 1.76
C ARG A 652 -37.44 -17.01 2.06
N MET A 653 -37.43 -17.54 3.27
CA MET A 653 -36.52 -18.61 3.71
C MET A 653 -37.28 -19.68 4.51
N PRO A 654 -38.09 -20.51 3.84
CA PRO A 654 -38.91 -21.51 4.51
C PRO A 654 -38.07 -22.66 5.07
N PHE A 655 -38.65 -23.38 6.03
CA PHE A 655 -38.05 -24.52 6.71
C PHE A 655 -38.85 -25.80 6.45
N GLU A 656 -38.25 -26.94 6.78
CA GLU A 656 -39.01 -28.19 6.88
C GLU A 656 -40.06 -28.07 8.00
N PRO A 657 -41.24 -28.70 7.86
CA PRO A 657 -42.34 -28.53 8.82
C PRO A 657 -41.96 -28.77 10.28
N CYS A 658 -41.17 -29.81 10.57
CA CYS A 658 -40.72 -30.11 11.93
C CYS A 658 -39.79 -29.04 12.52
N VAL A 659 -38.96 -28.41 11.68
CA VAL A 659 -38.06 -27.32 12.07
C VAL A 659 -38.87 -26.05 12.30
N GLU A 660 -39.82 -25.74 11.42
CA GLU A 660 -40.72 -24.60 11.58
C GLU A 660 -41.55 -24.71 12.86
N ASP A 661 -42.16 -25.87 13.11
CA ASP A 661 -42.94 -26.14 14.33
C ASP A 661 -42.11 -25.91 15.60
N LEU A 662 -40.86 -26.38 15.60
CA LEU A 662 -39.93 -26.14 16.71
C LEU A 662 -39.59 -24.66 16.86
N LEU A 663 -39.27 -23.96 15.76
CA LEU A 663 -38.88 -22.54 15.80
C LEU A 663 -40.04 -21.62 16.19
N ARG A 664 -41.27 -21.94 15.80
CA ARG A 664 -42.48 -21.23 16.25
C ARG A 664 -42.73 -21.45 17.74
N TRP A 665 -42.57 -22.68 18.21
CA TRP A 665 -42.63 -23.00 19.64
C TRP A 665 -41.55 -22.26 20.44
N VAL A 666 -40.32 -22.18 19.91
CA VAL A 666 -39.22 -21.40 20.53
C VAL A 666 -39.57 -19.91 20.57
N ALA A 667 -40.13 -19.36 19.50
CA ALA A 667 -40.53 -17.96 19.44
C ALA A 667 -41.62 -17.63 20.47
N GLN A 668 -42.66 -18.48 20.57
CA GLN A 668 -43.70 -18.34 21.59
C GLN A 668 -43.11 -18.41 23.00
N GLY A 669 -42.26 -19.41 23.27
CA GLY A 669 -41.60 -19.54 24.57
C GLY A 669 -40.70 -18.35 24.92
N SER A 670 -40.06 -17.73 23.92
CA SER A 670 -39.27 -16.52 24.10
C SER A 670 -40.15 -15.31 24.46
N ASP A 671 -41.32 -15.18 23.85
CA ASP A 671 -42.27 -14.09 24.12
C ASP A 671 -42.94 -14.22 25.50
N GLU A 672 -43.18 -15.45 25.94
CA GLU A 672 -43.71 -15.77 27.27
C GLU A 672 -42.64 -15.75 28.37
N GLY A 673 -41.36 -15.58 28.03
CA GLY A 673 -40.25 -15.53 28.98
C GLY A 673 -39.76 -16.90 29.49
N HIS A 674 -40.16 -17.99 28.84
CA HIS A 674 -39.73 -19.36 29.13
C HIS A 674 -38.42 -19.75 28.44
N ILE A 675 -38.09 -19.09 27.32
CA ILE A 675 -36.83 -19.25 26.58
C ILE A 675 -36.12 -17.89 26.55
N LYS A 676 -34.79 -17.90 26.63
CA LYS A 676 -33.99 -16.67 26.62
C LYS A 676 -34.17 -15.90 25.30
N PRO A 677 -34.08 -14.56 25.31
CA PRO A 677 -34.07 -13.78 24.06
C PRO A 677 -32.84 -14.14 23.23
N TYR A 678 -32.93 -14.01 21.89
CA TYR A 678 -31.83 -14.38 21.01
C TYR A 678 -30.63 -13.46 21.24
N LYS A 679 -30.91 -12.17 21.39
CA LYS A 679 -29.90 -11.15 21.68
C LYS A 679 -29.12 -11.49 22.95
N GLY A 680 -27.81 -11.61 22.80
CA GLY A 680 -26.88 -11.95 23.89
C GLY A 680 -26.88 -13.42 24.31
N ASN A 681 -27.66 -14.30 23.67
CA ASN A 681 -27.69 -15.75 23.94
C ASN A 681 -27.50 -16.60 22.69
N GLN A 682 -26.92 -16.02 21.63
CA GLN A 682 -26.76 -16.65 20.32
C GLN A 682 -25.93 -17.95 20.35
N GLY A 683 -25.16 -18.17 21.42
CA GLY A 683 -24.18 -19.25 21.52
C GLY A 683 -22.92 -18.94 20.72
N ASN A 684 -22.23 -19.98 20.26
CA ASN A 684 -21.06 -19.86 19.39
C ASN A 684 -21.46 -19.87 17.91
N LEU A 685 -21.09 -18.81 17.19
CA LEU A 685 -21.13 -18.76 15.74
C LEU A 685 -19.70 -18.69 15.19
N ARG A 686 -19.47 -19.44 14.10
CA ARG A 686 -18.19 -19.54 13.39
C ARG A 686 -18.35 -19.14 11.92
N PRO A 687 -18.20 -17.85 11.58
CA PRO A 687 -18.23 -17.42 10.19
C PRO A 687 -16.93 -17.78 9.45
N ASP A 688 -17.08 -18.29 8.22
CA ASP A 688 -15.96 -18.68 7.35
C ASP A 688 -15.63 -17.55 6.37
N ILE A 689 -14.34 -17.27 6.20
CA ILE A 689 -13.80 -16.08 5.55
C ILE A 689 -12.99 -16.41 4.30
N LEU A 690 -13.28 -15.72 3.19
CA LEU A 690 -12.52 -15.74 1.95
C LEU A 690 -11.61 -14.52 1.83
N ILE A 691 -10.46 -14.65 1.18
CA ILE A 691 -9.57 -13.55 0.81
C ILE A 691 -9.60 -13.35 -0.71
N PRO A 692 -10.36 -12.37 -1.22
CA PRO A 692 -10.42 -12.10 -2.66
C PRO A 692 -9.06 -11.64 -3.21
N ASP A 693 -8.75 -11.99 -4.46
CA ASP A 693 -7.61 -11.46 -5.20
C ASP A 693 -7.84 -9.99 -5.55
N THR A 694 -6.94 -9.12 -5.10
CA THR A 694 -7.04 -7.66 -5.27
C THR A 694 -6.06 -7.09 -6.30
N LYS A 695 -5.44 -7.91 -7.16
CA LYS A 695 -4.61 -7.50 -8.31
C LYS A 695 -3.70 -6.28 -8.02
N GLY A 696 -2.71 -6.47 -7.16
CA GLY A 696 -1.68 -5.44 -6.84
C GLY A 696 -1.95 -4.61 -5.59
N TYR A 697 -3.08 -4.79 -4.91
CA TYR A 697 -3.27 -4.27 -3.55
C TYR A 697 -2.61 -5.21 -2.54
N THR A 698 -1.71 -4.67 -1.71
CA THR A 698 -0.86 -5.48 -0.83
C THR A 698 -1.58 -5.94 0.44
N ARG A 699 -2.60 -5.21 0.93
CA ARG A 699 -3.34 -5.56 2.18
C ARG A 699 -4.49 -6.55 1.96
N PRO A 700 -4.63 -7.61 2.78
CA PRO A 700 -5.73 -8.56 2.65
C PRO A 700 -7.07 -7.92 2.97
N ARG A 701 -8.11 -8.37 2.27
CA ARG A 701 -9.53 -8.09 2.55
C ARG A 701 -10.28 -9.38 2.74
N PHE A 702 -11.47 -9.30 3.33
CA PHE A 702 -12.26 -10.47 3.62
C PHE A 702 -13.67 -10.43 3.03
N LYS A 703 -14.22 -11.62 2.79
CA LYS A 703 -15.64 -11.86 2.52
C LYS A 703 -16.13 -13.04 3.36
N VAL A 704 -17.15 -12.86 4.17
CA VAL A 704 -17.84 -13.95 4.86
C VAL A 704 -18.73 -14.69 3.85
N CYS A 705 -18.53 -16.00 3.74
CA CYS A 705 -19.25 -16.82 2.76
C CYS A 705 -20.26 -17.81 3.35
N GLU A 706 -20.19 -18.08 4.65
CA GLU A 706 -21.20 -18.80 5.44
C GLU A 706 -21.00 -18.52 6.94
N ILE A 707 -22.03 -18.81 7.73
CA ILE A 707 -22.00 -18.77 9.19
C ILE A 707 -22.29 -20.19 9.69
N ASN A 708 -21.38 -20.75 10.49
CA ASN A 708 -21.55 -22.07 11.07
C ASN A 708 -22.01 -21.93 12.54
N GLY A 709 -23.20 -22.42 12.87
CA GLY A 709 -23.77 -22.33 14.24
C GLY A 709 -24.39 -23.62 14.75
N ARG A 710 -24.25 -24.73 14.02
CA ARG A 710 -24.87 -26.01 14.36
C ARG A 710 -24.30 -26.64 15.63
N PHE A 711 -22.98 -26.69 15.71
CA PHE A 711 -22.26 -27.34 16.81
C PHE A 711 -21.66 -26.30 17.74
N PRO A 712 -22.12 -26.17 18.99
CA PRO A 712 -21.68 -25.15 19.94
C PRO A 712 -20.16 -25.07 20.12
N ILE A 713 -19.44 -26.19 20.15
CA ILE A 713 -17.98 -26.13 20.32
C ILE A 713 -17.25 -25.70 19.05
N SER A 714 -17.62 -26.23 17.88
CA SER A 714 -16.99 -25.92 16.57
C SER A 714 -15.44 -25.88 16.58
N TYR A 715 -14.79 -26.74 17.38
CA TYR A 715 -13.33 -26.78 17.62
C TYR A 715 -12.71 -25.48 18.18
N LEU A 716 -13.49 -24.62 18.85
CA LEU A 716 -13.01 -23.38 19.46
C LEU A 716 -11.92 -23.64 20.52
N HIS A 717 -12.09 -24.64 21.38
CA HIS A 717 -11.08 -25.06 22.36
C HIS A 717 -9.74 -25.45 21.70
N TYR A 718 -9.79 -26.10 20.54
CA TYR A 718 -8.60 -26.48 19.79
C TYR A 718 -7.87 -25.25 19.23
N ALA A 719 -8.62 -24.26 18.72
CA ALA A 719 -8.03 -23.00 18.29
C ALA A 719 -7.32 -22.30 19.46
N ALA A 720 -7.93 -22.29 20.66
CA ALA A 720 -7.30 -21.74 21.86
C ALA A 720 -5.97 -22.44 22.20
N ILE A 721 -5.96 -23.77 22.24
CA ILE A 721 -4.74 -24.58 22.48
C ILE A 721 -3.66 -24.29 21.42
N ALA A 722 -4.04 -24.17 20.15
CA ALA A 722 -3.11 -23.92 19.06
C ALA A 722 -2.50 -22.51 19.14
N TYR A 723 -3.31 -21.48 19.45
CA TYR A 723 -2.81 -20.12 19.66
C TYR A 723 -1.99 -19.99 20.94
N GLN A 724 -2.29 -20.77 21.98
CA GLN A 724 -1.45 -20.85 23.18
C GLN A 724 -0.07 -21.44 22.84
N ALA A 725 -0.03 -22.57 22.12
CA ALA A 725 1.23 -23.17 21.68
C ALA A 725 2.07 -22.21 20.80
N LEU A 726 1.42 -21.40 19.96
CA LEU A 726 2.06 -20.35 19.19
C LEU A 726 2.55 -19.17 20.05
N ALA A 727 1.83 -18.81 21.11
CA ALA A 727 2.25 -17.79 22.07
C ALA A 727 3.44 -18.24 22.92
N ASP A 728 3.49 -19.52 23.28
CA ASP A 728 4.57 -20.13 24.05
C ASP A 728 5.86 -20.30 23.22
N ALA A 729 5.76 -20.24 21.88
CA ALA A 729 6.92 -20.24 21.00
C ALA A 729 7.81 -19.00 21.24
N THR A 730 9.12 -19.13 21.02
CA THR A 730 10.05 -18.00 21.18
C THR A 730 9.95 -17.03 19.99
N TRP A 731 9.52 -15.80 20.26
CA TRP A 731 9.48 -14.71 19.29
C TRP A 731 10.73 -13.84 19.45
N ASN A 732 11.55 -13.72 18.41
CA ASN A 732 12.73 -12.85 18.44
C ASN A 732 12.38 -11.35 18.34
N ASP A 733 11.23 -11.02 17.74
CA ASP A 733 10.76 -9.65 17.58
C ASP A 733 9.45 -9.44 18.36
N PRO A 734 9.42 -8.55 19.38
CA PRO A 734 8.24 -8.32 20.22
C PRO A 734 7.09 -7.60 19.49
N SER A 735 7.33 -7.04 18.30
CA SER A 735 6.31 -6.41 17.47
C SER A 735 5.43 -7.44 16.74
N ILE A 736 5.85 -8.71 16.66
CA ILE A 736 5.07 -9.78 16.06
C ILE A 736 4.45 -10.63 17.16
N LYS A 737 3.13 -10.85 17.11
CA LYS A 737 2.38 -11.58 18.13
C LYS A 737 1.34 -12.50 17.49
N PRO A 738 0.85 -13.53 18.19
CA PRO A 738 -0.32 -14.29 17.75
C PRO A 738 -1.49 -13.36 17.40
N ALA A 739 -2.21 -13.64 16.32
CA ALA A 739 -3.33 -12.80 15.88
C ALA A 739 -4.56 -12.87 16.80
N THR A 740 -4.63 -13.91 17.64
CA THR A 740 -5.73 -14.15 18.57
C THR A 740 -5.16 -14.37 19.97
N ASP A 741 -5.78 -13.73 20.96
CA ASP A 741 -5.54 -14.03 22.37
C ASP A 741 -6.27 -15.33 22.75
N TYR A 742 -5.48 -16.36 23.09
CA TYR A 742 -6.02 -17.67 23.46
C TYR A 742 -6.81 -17.62 24.78
N ASN A 743 -6.52 -16.69 25.69
CA ASN A 743 -7.28 -16.54 26.94
C ASN A 743 -8.72 -16.10 26.63
N ASN A 744 -8.89 -15.15 25.69
CA ASN A 744 -10.21 -14.70 25.28
C ASN A 744 -11.04 -15.83 24.66
N LEU A 745 -10.42 -16.71 23.86
CA LEU A 745 -11.07 -17.91 23.32
C LEU A 745 -11.52 -18.85 24.45
N PHE A 746 -10.64 -19.19 25.39
CA PHE A 746 -11.01 -20.05 26.52
C PHE A 746 -12.10 -19.42 27.38
N ASP A 747 -11.93 -18.18 27.82
CA ASP A 747 -12.92 -17.51 28.68
C ASP A 747 -14.29 -17.42 28.04
N SER A 748 -14.33 -17.17 26.72
CA SER A 748 -15.59 -17.12 25.97
C SER A 748 -16.21 -18.51 25.79
N LEU A 749 -15.41 -19.57 25.63
CA LEU A 749 -15.93 -20.94 25.62
C LEU A 749 -16.69 -21.26 26.90
N PHE A 750 -16.14 -20.90 28.05
CA PHE A 750 -16.76 -21.18 29.34
C PHE A 750 -17.97 -20.30 29.65
N GLN A 751 -18.13 -19.16 28.97
CA GLN A 751 -19.35 -18.35 29.04
C GLN A 751 -20.58 -19.02 28.41
N LEU A 752 -20.39 -20.07 27.60
CA LEU A 752 -21.51 -20.85 27.05
C LEU A 752 -22.19 -21.72 28.11
N PHE A 753 -21.47 -22.06 29.19
CA PHE A 753 -21.92 -23.04 30.17
C PHE A 753 -22.15 -22.39 31.54
N ASP A 754 -23.10 -22.93 32.32
CA ASP A 754 -23.21 -22.63 33.75
C ASP A 754 -22.28 -23.56 34.53
N PRO A 755 -21.21 -23.06 35.18
CA PRO A 755 -20.28 -23.91 35.91
C PRO A 755 -20.89 -24.58 37.15
N LYS A 756 -22.10 -24.19 37.58
CA LYS A 756 -22.76 -24.74 38.78
C LYS A 756 -23.60 -25.98 38.52
N THR A 757 -23.85 -26.33 37.25
CA THR A 757 -24.69 -27.48 36.89
C THR A 757 -23.93 -28.44 35.96
N PRO A 758 -24.27 -29.74 35.93
CA PRO A 758 -23.63 -30.69 35.03
C PRO A 758 -23.78 -30.29 33.55
N ILE A 759 -22.77 -30.58 32.74
CA ILE A 759 -22.76 -30.32 31.29
C ILE A 759 -22.92 -31.64 30.54
N HIS A 760 -23.93 -31.72 29.69
CA HIS A 760 -24.25 -32.92 28.91
C HIS A 760 -23.96 -32.68 27.42
N PHE A 761 -23.03 -33.45 26.85
CA PHE A 761 -22.72 -33.49 25.43
C PHE A 761 -23.60 -34.57 24.77
N LEU A 762 -24.62 -34.16 24.04
CA LEU A 762 -25.59 -35.04 23.42
C LEU A 762 -25.22 -35.32 21.95
N GLY A 763 -24.84 -36.56 21.65
CA GLY A 763 -24.49 -36.98 20.30
C GLY A 763 -24.41 -38.50 20.11
N GLU A 764 -24.48 -38.94 18.86
CA GLU A 764 -24.24 -40.34 18.45
C GLU A 764 -22.78 -40.57 17.99
N SER A 765 -22.02 -39.50 17.73
CA SER A 765 -20.66 -39.55 17.16
C SER A 765 -19.56 -39.63 18.22
N SER A 766 -18.40 -40.19 17.83
CA SER A 766 -17.19 -40.28 18.65
C SER A 766 -16.36 -38.99 18.68
N ASP A 767 -16.91 -37.83 18.28
CA ASP A 767 -16.13 -36.60 18.10
C ASP A 767 -15.60 -36.03 19.44
N PHE A 768 -16.29 -36.34 20.54
CA PHE A 768 -15.89 -35.99 21.91
C PHE A 768 -15.94 -37.21 22.83
N PRO A 769 -14.91 -38.09 22.78
CA PRO A 769 -14.87 -39.24 23.66
C PRO A 769 -14.71 -38.79 25.14
N PRO A 770 -15.05 -39.63 26.12
CA PRO A 770 -14.95 -39.28 27.54
C PRO A 770 -13.56 -38.82 28.02
N ASP A 771 -12.50 -39.19 27.29
CA ASP A 771 -11.10 -38.80 27.51
C ASP A 771 -10.66 -37.58 26.68
N SER A 772 -11.61 -36.85 26.07
CA SER A 772 -11.36 -35.63 25.32
C SER A 772 -10.64 -34.57 26.17
N PRO A 773 -9.60 -33.88 25.63
CA PRO A 773 -8.97 -32.75 26.32
C PRO A 773 -9.94 -31.65 26.72
N LEU A 774 -11.01 -31.44 25.96
CA LEU A 774 -12.05 -30.48 26.32
C LEU A 774 -12.70 -30.83 27.66
N PHE A 775 -12.96 -32.12 27.92
CA PHE A 775 -13.61 -32.55 29.15
C PHE A 775 -12.69 -32.35 30.35
N GLY A 776 -11.39 -32.60 30.19
CA GLY A 776 -10.39 -32.31 31.23
C GLY A 776 -10.26 -30.80 31.52
N LEU A 777 -10.29 -29.95 30.48
CA LEU A 777 -10.27 -28.49 30.65
C LEU A 777 -11.52 -27.97 31.39
N VAL A 778 -12.69 -28.51 31.07
CA VAL A 778 -13.94 -28.16 31.76
C VAL A 778 -13.93 -28.67 33.19
N GLU A 779 -13.43 -29.89 33.45
CA GLU A 779 -13.31 -30.44 34.79
C GLU A 779 -12.37 -29.61 35.67
N GLU A 780 -11.21 -29.19 35.16
CA GLU A 780 -10.27 -28.34 35.89
C GLU A 780 -10.91 -27.01 36.32
N ARG A 781 -11.69 -26.39 35.42
CA ARG A 781 -12.27 -25.06 35.66
C ARG A 781 -13.56 -25.08 36.48
N THR A 782 -14.36 -26.14 36.37
CA THR A 782 -15.70 -26.24 37.01
C THR A 782 -15.74 -27.21 38.18
N GLY A 783 -14.72 -28.06 38.34
CA GLY A 783 -14.72 -29.17 39.30
C GLY A 783 -15.61 -30.35 38.90
N THR A 784 -16.34 -30.27 37.77
CA THR A 784 -17.24 -31.32 37.30
C THR A 784 -16.91 -31.71 35.86
N ARG A 785 -16.56 -32.98 35.63
CA ARG A 785 -16.34 -33.48 34.28
C ARG A 785 -17.64 -33.51 33.47
N PRO A 786 -17.66 -33.08 32.20
CA PRO A 786 -18.83 -33.25 31.33
C PRO A 786 -19.25 -34.71 31.13
N ARG A 787 -20.51 -34.91 30.73
CA ARG A 787 -21.09 -36.23 30.41
C ARG A 787 -21.24 -36.36 28.90
N ALA A 788 -20.63 -37.37 28.29
CA ALA A 788 -20.96 -37.77 26.92
C ALA A 788 -22.19 -38.68 26.98
N ILE A 789 -23.30 -38.27 26.40
CA ILE A 789 -24.58 -38.98 26.45
C ILE A 789 -25.18 -39.18 25.06
N GLY A 790 -25.83 -40.32 24.85
CA GLY A 790 -26.58 -40.61 23.63
C GLY A 790 -28.09 -40.38 23.82
N PRO A 791 -28.86 -40.18 22.73
CA PRO A 791 -30.31 -40.00 22.79
C PRO A 791 -31.06 -41.12 23.54
N SER A 792 -30.57 -42.36 23.43
CA SER A 792 -31.14 -43.53 24.10
C SER A 792 -31.09 -43.47 25.64
N SER A 793 -30.21 -42.63 26.20
CA SER A 793 -30.07 -42.42 27.66
C SER A 793 -31.04 -41.37 28.22
N LEU A 794 -31.72 -40.60 27.37
CA LEU A 794 -32.62 -39.53 27.79
C LEU A 794 -34.01 -40.04 28.18
N ARG A 795 -34.62 -39.45 29.21
CA ARG A 795 -35.98 -39.71 29.66
C ARG A 795 -36.69 -38.40 29.99
N LEU A 796 -37.96 -38.30 29.60
CA LEU A 796 -38.86 -37.24 30.05
C LEU A 796 -39.58 -37.71 31.31
N VAL A 797 -39.52 -36.88 32.34
CA VAL A 797 -40.24 -37.11 33.60
C VAL A 797 -41.32 -36.04 33.74
N PRO A 798 -42.60 -36.41 33.91
CA PRO A 798 -43.69 -35.45 34.09
C PRO A 798 -43.42 -34.48 35.25
N CYS A 799 -43.64 -33.19 35.01
CA CYS A 799 -43.45 -32.12 35.99
C CYS A 799 -44.50 -31.03 35.77
N SER A 800 -45.47 -30.92 36.69
CA SER A 800 -46.56 -29.94 36.61
C SER A 800 -46.09 -28.49 36.73
N GLU A 801 -44.90 -28.25 37.28
CA GLU A 801 -44.30 -26.92 37.42
C GLU A 801 -43.54 -26.48 36.16
N SER A 802 -43.24 -27.40 35.23
CA SER A 802 -42.55 -27.07 33.99
C SER A 802 -43.52 -26.55 32.94
N TRP A 803 -43.14 -25.49 32.23
CA TRP A 803 -43.89 -24.94 31.08
C TRP A 803 -44.22 -26.00 30.01
N THR A 804 -43.36 -27.01 29.84
CA THR A 804 -43.56 -28.10 28.88
C THR A 804 -44.34 -29.29 29.44
N GLY A 805 -44.61 -29.29 30.75
CA GLY A 805 -45.16 -30.44 31.48
C GLY A 805 -44.13 -31.53 31.77
N PHE A 806 -42.86 -31.35 31.38
CA PHE A 806 -41.80 -32.34 31.57
C PHE A 806 -40.49 -31.70 32.07
N ASN A 807 -39.66 -32.51 32.72
CA ASN A 807 -38.25 -32.26 32.95
C ASN A 807 -37.43 -33.32 32.21
N LEU A 808 -36.30 -32.93 31.65
CA LEU A 808 -35.38 -33.82 30.97
C LEU A 808 -34.35 -34.42 31.93
N TYR A 809 -34.15 -35.73 31.84
CA TYR A 809 -33.17 -36.48 32.63
C TYR A 809 -32.33 -37.39 31.73
N CYS A 810 -31.10 -37.69 32.15
CA CYS A 810 -30.24 -38.70 31.52
C CYS A 810 -29.88 -39.81 32.51
N GLU A 811 -29.83 -41.05 32.02
CA GLU A 811 -29.41 -42.21 32.81
C GLU A 811 -27.92 -42.12 33.17
N LEU A 812 -27.58 -42.34 34.44
CA LEU A 812 -26.19 -42.42 34.91
C LEU A 812 -25.75 -43.88 35.10
N ASP A 813 -24.49 -44.17 34.78
CA ASP A 813 -23.84 -45.42 35.20
C ASP A 813 -23.80 -45.47 36.75
N GLN A 814 -24.18 -46.61 37.33
CA GLN A 814 -24.21 -46.84 38.78
C GLN A 814 -22.88 -46.52 39.47
N LYS A 815 -21.73 -46.66 38.78
CA LYS A 815 -20.42 -46.29 39.34
C LYS A 815 -20.19 -44.77 39.44
N LEU A 816 -20.80 -43.99 38.54
CA LEU A 816 -20.74 -42.53 38.53
C LEU A 816 -21.72 -41.91 39.54
N ALA A 817 -22.86 -42.57 39.78
CA ALA A 817 -23.88 -42.13 40.74
C ALA A 817 -23.40 -42.12 42.21
N VAL A 818 -22.37 -42.91 42.57
CA VAL A 818 -21.84 -42.97 43.96
C VAL A 818 -20.81 -41.86 44.23
N ASN A 819 -20.19 -41.30 43.19
CA ASN A 819 -19.11 -40.32 43.29
C ASN A 819 -19.55 -38.88 42.93
N THR A 820 -20.84 -38.65 42.69
CA THR A 820 -21.36 -37.36 42.22
C THR A 820 -22.04 -36.59 43.34
N ASN A 821 -21.54 -35.39 43.67
CA ASN A 821 -22.19 -34.41 44.56
C ASN A 821 -23.31 -33.64 43.83
N THR A 822 -24.13 -34.31 43.00
CA THR A 822 -25.16 -33.64 42.19
C THR A 822 -26.50 -33.62 42.92
N LEU A 823 -27.14 -32.44 42.94
CA LEU A 823 -28.30 -32.13 43.78
C LEU A 823 -29.64 -32.62 43.21
N ASP A 824 -29.72 -32.93 41.90
CA ASP A 824 -30.97 -33.24 41.18
C ASP A 824 -30.96 -34.68 40.59
N LEU A 825 -30.88 -35.70 41.47
CA LEU A 825 -30.97 -37.12 41.09
C LEU A 825 -32.36 -37.71 41.37
N VAL A 826 -32.87 -38.55 40.47
CA VAL A 826 -34.11 -39.32 40.65
C VAL A 826 -33.88 -40.80 40.37
N ASN A 827 -34.58 -41.68 41.09
CA ASN A 827 -34.55 -43.12 40.86
C ASN A 827 -35.84 -43.57 40.18
N ILE A 828 -35.73 -44.18 39.01
CA ILE A 828 -36.86 -44.70 38.24
C ILE A 828 -36.56 -46.16 37.92
N ASN A 829 -37.41 -47.08 38.41
CA ASN A 829 -37.29 -48.52 38.19
C ASN A 829 -35.92 -49.13 38.57
N GLY A 830 -35.24 -48.57 39.58
CA GLY A 830 -33.93 -49.05 40.04
C GLY A 830 -32.73 -48.45 39.30
N HIS A 831 -32.97 -47.56 38.34
CA HIS A 831 -31.94 -46.84 37.59
C HIS A 831 -31.87 -45.40 38.10
N VAL A 832 -30.65 -44.84 38.18
CA VAL A 832 -30.41 -43.47 38.66
C VAL A 832 -30.33 -42.53 37.46
N PHE A 833 -31.07 -41.43 37.53
CA PHE A 833 -31.16 -40.43 36.49
C PHE A 833 -30.74 -39.06 37.04
N GLU A 834 -29.95 -38.33 36.27
CA GLU A 834 -29.52 -36.95 36.55
C GLU A 834 -30.31 -35.97 35.69
N LYS A 835 -30.77 -34.88 36.29
CA LYS A 835 -31.47 -33.83 35.55
C LYS A 835 -30.54 -33.12 34.57
N VAL A 836 -31.03 -32.89 33.36
CA VAL A 836 -30.30 -32.19 32.31
C VAL A 836 -30.62 -30.70 32.36
N HIS A 837 -29.61 -29.88 32.68
CA HIS A 837 -29.74 -28.42 32.83
C HIS A 837 -29.18 -27.64 31.64
N GLN A 838 -28.26 -28.24 30.90
CA GLN A 838 -27.60 -27.62 29.76
C GLN A 838 -27.06 -28.69 28.82
N ILE A 839 -27.27 -28.50 27.52
CA ILE A 839 -26.91 -29.45 26.48
C ILE A 839 -25.97 -28.79 25.49
N GLU A 840 -24.85 -29.45 25.24
CA GLU A 840 -24.04 -29.27 24.06
C GLU A 840 -24.55 -30.22 22.98
N LEU A 841 -25.19 -29.67 21.94
CA LEU A 841 -25.92 -30.46 20.93
C LEU A 841 -25.02 -30.83 19.74
N GLN A 842 -24.75 -32.13 19.56
CA GLN A 842 -23.97 -32.70 18.46
C GLN A 842 -24.79 -33.55 17.48
N LEU A 843 -26.10 -33.62 17.66
CA LEU A 843 -26.98 -34.38 16.76
C LEU A 843 -27.12 -33.70 15.38
N TYR A 844 -27.16 -34.51 14.34
CA TYR A 844 -27.62 -34.07 13.04
C TYR A 844 -29.15 -33.87 13.03
N ASP A 845 -29.68 -33.17 12.03
CA ASP A 845 -31.09 -32.74 11.98
C ASP A 845 -31.99 -33.97 11.95
N PHE A 846 -31.62 -34.96 11.11
CA PHE A 846 -32.34 -36.23 11.03
C PHE A 846 -32.25 -37.06 12.31
N GLU A 847 -31.18 -36.91 13.12
CA GLU A 847 -31.04 -37.61 14.40
C GLU A 847 -31.89 -36.93 15.49
N LEU A 848 -31.88 -35.59 15.53
CA LEU A 848 -32.68 -34.81 16.47
C LEU A 848 -34.18 -35.02 16.23
N PHE A 849 -34.64 -34.92 14.97
CA PHE A 849 -36.06 -35.07 14.63
C PHE A 849 -36.52 -36.53 14.51
N ALA A 850 -35.64 -37.51 14.72
CA ALA A 850 -36.04 -38.89 14.97
C ALA A 850 -36.58 -39.11 16.40
N LEU A 851 -36.35 -38.16 17.31
CA LEU A 851 -36.84 -38.20 18.69
C LEU A 851 -38.29 -37.71 18.81
N ASP A 852 -38.93 -38.07 19.91
CA ASP A 852 -40.27 -37.57 20.23
C ASP A 852 -40.31 -36.03 20.27
N PRO A 853 -41.34 -35.35 19.73
CA PRO A 853 -41.41 -33.89 19.69
C PRO A 853 -41.28 -33.21 21.05
N ALA A 854 -41.78 -33.82 22.14
CA ALA A 854 -41.61 -33.26 23.48
C ALA A 854 -40.15 -33.35 23.95
N MET A 855 -39.43 -34.41 23.55
CA MET A 855 -38.00 -34.56 23.82
C MET A 855 -37.20 -33.49 23.07
N VAL A 856 -37.50 -33.26 21.78
CA VAL A 856 -36.84 -32.23 20.97
C VAL A 856 -37.03 -30.84 21.57
N ARG A 857 -38.23 -30.52 22.07
CA ARG A 857 -38.52 -29.24 22.75
C ARG A 857 -37.73 -29.07 24.04
N GLU A 858 -37.62 -30.12 24.86
CA GLU A 858 -36.78 -30.07 26.05
C GLU A 858 -35.30 -29.94 25.71
N ILE A 859 -34.80 -30.67 24.70
CA ILE A 859 -33.41 -30.51 24.22
C ILE A 859 -33.17 -29.08 23.75
N ALA A 860 -34.09 -28.53 22.96
CA ALA A 860 -34.04 -27.18 22.43
C ALA A 860 -33.96 -26.11 23.53
N LYS A 861 -34.76 -26.28 24.59
CA LYS A 861 -34.78 -25.40 25.76
C LYS A 861 -33.47 -25.42 26.55
N GLN A 862 -32.83 -26.58 26.67
CA GLN A 862 -31.58 -26.74 27.43
C GLN A 862 -30.32 -26.51 26.57
N SER A 863 -30.44 -26.35 25.25
CA SER A 863 -29.28 -26.19 24.36
C SER A 863 -28.50 -24.89 24.67
N VAL A 864 -27.17 -25.00 24.77
CA VAL A 864 -26.28 -23.86 25.01
C VAL A 864 -26.10 -22.96 23.78
N ASN A 865 -26.17 -23.54 22.57
CA ASN A 865 -26.44 -22.73 21.39
C ASN A 865 -27.93 -22.55 21.26
N ASP A 866 -28.36 -21.31 21.05
CA ASP A 866 -29.74 -21.04 20.70
C ASP A 866 -30.16 -21.85 19.46
N ILE A 867 -31.31 -22.51 19.53
CA ILE A 867 -31.85 -23.30 18.41
C ILE A 867 -32.11 -22.44 17.18
N ARG A 868 -32.37 -21.13 17.34
CA ARG A 868 -32.44 -20.19 16.22
C ARG A 868 -31.07 -20.00 15.56
N SER A 869 -29.95 -20.08 16.29
CA SER A 869 -28.62 -20.10 15.66
C SER A 869 -28.38 -21.39 14.87
N VAL A 870 -28.84 -22.54 15.38
CA VAL A 870 -28.70 -23.86 14.74
C VAL A 870 -29.52 -23.97 13.46
N PHE A 871 -30.73 -23.39 13.43
CA PHE A 871 -31.64 -23.54 12.30
C PHE A 871 -31.72 -22.33 11.37
N ILE A 872 -31.54 -21.11 11.88
CA ILE A 872 -31.65 -19.87 11.10
C ILE A 872 -30.26 -19.34 10.74
N ALA A 873 -29.42 -19.01 11.73
CA ALA A 873 -28.11 -18.40 11.46
C ALA A 873 -27.12 -19.35 10.76
N HIS A 874 -27.22 -20.65 10.99
CA HIS A 874 -26.42 -21.67 10.31
C HIS A 874 -26.83 -21.88 8.85
N ASP A 875 -28.09 -21.59 8.49
CA ASP A 875 -28.58 -21.78 7.14
C ASP A 875 -27.90 -20.76 6.21
N LYS A 876 -27.20 -21.24 5.18
CA LYS A 876 -26.40 -20.35 4.32
C LYS A 876 -27.25 -19.28 3.61
N ARG A 877 -28.57 -19.48 3.49
CA ARG A 877 -29.52 -18.49 2.94
C ARG A 877 -29.61 -17.23 3.79
N ILE A 878 -29.28 -17.28 5.08
CA ILE A 878 -29.35 -16.11 5.99
C ILE A 878 -28.51 -14.93 5.48
N LEU A 879 -27.40 -15.19 4.79
CA LEU A 879 -26.57 -14.13 4.20
C LEU A 879 -27.32 -13.36 3.09
N GLY A 880 -28.21 -14.04 2.36
CA GLY A 880 -29.10 -13.41 1.38
C GLY A 880 -30.14 -12.53 2.05
N ILE A 881 -30.80 -13.06 3.10
CA ILE A 881 -31.78 -12.31 3.90
C ILE A 881 -31.15 -11.05 4.50
N ILE A 882 -30.01 -11.16 5.18
CA ILE A 882 -29.31 -10.00 5.76
C ILE A 882 -29.06 -8.92 4.70
N ARG A 883 -28.57 -9.30 3.50
CA ARG A 883 -28.29 -8.34 2.43
C ARG A 883 -29.55 -7.65 1.91
N GLN A 884 -30.65 -8.37 1.79
CA GLN A 884 -31.94 -7.82 1.37
C GLN A 884 -32.52 -6.87 2.43
N GLU A 885 -32.32 -7.16 3.72
CA GLU A 885 -32.81 -6.34 4.84
C GLU A 885 -31.94 -5.10 5.16
N LEU A 886 -30.76 -4.94 4.54
CA LEU A 886 -29.82 -3.86 4.87
C LEU A 886 -30.42 -2.45 4.78
N HIS A 887 -31.35 -2.21 3.85
CA HIS A 887 -32.02 -0.92 3.74
C HIS A 887 -32.90 -0.65 4.98
N ASP A 888 -33.71 -1.62 5.36
CA ASP A 888 -34.69 -1.47 6.44
C ASP A 888 -34.02 -1.50 7.81
N LEU A 889 -32.92 -2.26 7.97
CA LEU A 889 -32.10 -2.22 9.17
C LEU A 889 -31.56 -0.81 9.48
N VAL A 890 -31.29 0.01 8.45
CA VAL A 890 -30.86 1.41 8.62
C VAL A 890 -32.06 2.34 8.79
N HIS A 891 -33.03 2.28 7.87
CA HIS A 891 -34.04 3.34 7.74
C HIS A 891 -35.33 3.06 8.54
N LYS A 892 -35.78 1.81 8.58
CA LYS A 892 -37.02 1.39 9.26
C LYS A 892 -36.75 1.05 10.73
N HIS A 893 -35.82 0.12 10.98
CA HIS A 893 -35.54 -0.38 12.33
C HIS A 893 -34.46 0.41 13.07
N LYS A 894 -33.61 1.16 12.37
CA LYS A 894 -32.55 2.01 12.94
C LYS A 894 -31.60 1.24 13.88
N ILE A 895 -31.27 0.01 13.50
CA ILE A 895 -30.43 -0.90 14.28
C ILE A 895 -28.96 -0.76 13.93
N ILE A 896 -28.66 -0.46 12.66
CA ILE A 896 -27.29 -0.25 12.17
C ILE A 896 -27.14 1.13 11.52
N SER A 897 -25.92 1.66 11.54
CA SER A 897 -25.58 2.92 10.86
C SER A 897 -25.39 2.74 9.35
N GLN A 898 -25.32 3.86 8.61
CA GLN A 898 -25.01 3.82 7.19
C GLN A 898 -23.62 3.24 6.90
N ASP A 899 -22.64 3.46 7.79
CA ASP A 899 -21.30 2.91 7.68
C ASP A 899 -21.30 1.39 7.94
N GLN A 900 -22.02 0.94 8.97
CA GLN A 900 -22.22 -0.49 9.25
C GLN A 900 -22.92 -1.20 8.08
N LYS A 901 -23.89 -0.56 7.43
CA LYS A 901 -24.51 -1.08 6.20
C LYS A 901 -23.48 -1.30 5.09
N ARG A 902 -22.58 -0.34 4.83
CA ARG A 902 -21.51 -0.49 3.85
C ARG A 902 -20.57 -1.63 4.23
N ILE A 903 -20.17 -1.70 5.50
CA ILE A 903 -19.31 -2.77 6.04
C ILE A 903 -19.95 -4.15 5.82
N LEU A 904 -21.24 -4.33 6.09
CA LEU A 904 -21.94 -5.59 5.85
C LEU A 904 -22.09 -5.90 4.36
N GLN A 905 -22.45 -4.90 3.54
CA GLN A 905 -22.59 -5.05 2.10
C GLN A 905 -21.26 -5.46 1.43
N ASP A 906 -20.16 -4.91 1.92
CA ASP A 906 -18.80 -5.20 1.45
C ASP A 906 -18.17 -6.42 2.13
N GLY A 907 -18.59 -6.81 3.32
CA GLY A 907 -18.05 -7.95 4.04
C GLY A 907 -18.80 -9.26 3.78
N ILE A 908 -20.08 -9.23 3.40
CA ILE A 908 -20.86 -10.43 3.08
C ILE A 908 -20.77 -10.72 1.58
N ILE A 909 -20.54 -11.99 1.21
CA ILE A 909 -20.59 -12.39 -0.20
C ILE A 909 -22.04 -12.30 -0.73
N PRO A 910 -22.26 -11.76 -1.95
CA PRO A 910 -23.59 -11.79 -2.56
C PRO A 910 -24.14 -13.22 -2.59
N THR A 911 -25.33 -13.40 -2.01
CA THR A 911 -25.97 -14.71 -1.84
C THR A 911 -27.38 -14.59 -2.40
N ILE A 912 -27.65 -15.34 -3.47
CA ILE A 912 -28.96 -15.39 -4.13
C ILE A 912 -29.67 -16.65 -3.63
N ILE A 913 -30.82 -16.46 -2.99
CA ILE A 913 -31.63 -17.53 -2.42
C ILE A 913 -32.77 -17.94 -3.39
N PRO A 914 -33.32 -19.16 -3.28
CA PRO A 914 -34.50 -19.54 -4.04
C PRO A 914 -35.67 -18.56 -3.87
N GLY A 915 -36.43 -18.31 -4.93
CA GLY A 915 -37.55 -17.35 -4.95
C GLY A 915 -37.16 -15.88 -5.00
N ALA A 916 -35.86 -15.54 -4.93
CA ALA A 916 -35.41 -14.16 -4.91
C ALA A 916 -35.44 -13.52 -6.32
N PRO A 917 -35.85 -12.24 -6.46
CA PRO A 917 -35.88 -11.53 -7.75
C PRO A 917 -34.54 -11.52 -8.49
N GLU A 918 -33.42 -11.53 -7.75
CA GLU A 918 -32.06 -11.54 -8.29
C GLU A 918 -31.77 -12.80 -9.13
N LEU A 919 -32.50 -13.90 -8.88
CA LEU A 919 -32.36 -15.15 -9.62
C LEU A 919 -32.78 -15.02 -11.09
N GLU A 920 -33.80 -14.22 -11.39
CA GLU A 920 -34.29 -14.05 -12.77
C GLU A 920 -33.24 -13.39 -13.66
N SER A 921 -32.40 -12.51 -13.11
CA SER A 921 -31.27 -11.95 -13.84
C SER A 921 -30.23 -13.03 -14.17
N VAL A 922 -29.96 -13.97 -13.26
CA VAL A 922 -29.05 -15.09 -13.53
C VAL A 922 -29.62 -15.99 -14.61
N ILE A 923 -30.90 -16.35 -14.52
CA ILE A 923 -31.60 -17.17 -15.52
C ILE A 923 -31.51 -16.51 -16.91
N ALA A 924 -31.88 -15.24 -17.02
CA ALA A 924 -31.86 -14.51 -18.29
C ALA A 924 -30.45 -14.43 -18.90
N ASN A 925 -29.43 -14.12 -18.08
CA ASN A 925 -28.04 -14.05 -18.55
C ASN A 925 -27.50 -15.42 -18.96
N THR A 926 -27.81 -16.50 -18.23
CA THR A 926 -27.37 -17.86 -18.61
C THR A 926 -28.07 -18.36 -19.87
N SER A 927 -29.30 -17.93 -20.15
CA SER A 927 -29.97 -18.24 -21.42
C SER A 927 -29.32 -17.53 -22.62
N GLN A 928 -28.73 -16.35 -22.42
CA GLN A 928 -28.02 -15.61 -23.46
C GLN A 928 -26.58 -16.10 -23.66
N ASP A 929 -25.89 -16.40 -22.56
CA ASP A 929 -24.50 -16.88 -22.53
C ASP A 929 -24.38 -18.03 -21.53
N HIS A 930 -24.24 -19.25 -22.05
CA HIS A 930 -24.13 -20.43 -21.20
C HIS A 930 -22.86 -20.43 -20.34
N SER A 931 -21.80 -19.72 -20.71
CA SER A 931 -20.59 -19.58 -19.89
C SER A 931 -20.80 -18.70 -18.66
N PHE A 932 -21.91 -17.95 -18.60
CA PHE A 932 -22.27 -17.14 -17.43
C PHE A 932 -22.39 -17.96 -16.14
N LYS A 933 -22.77 -19.25 -16.25
CA LYS A 933 -22.83 -20.17 -15.10
C LYS A 933 -21.49 -20.33 -14.40
N ASP A 934 -20.39 -20.26 -15.15
CA ASP A 934 -19.02 -20.51 -14.64
C ASP A 934 -18.58 -19.44 -13.62
N ARG A 935 -19.32 -18.33 -13.56
CA ARG A 935 -19.13 -17.24 -12.59
C ARG A 935 -19.74 -17.54 -11.22
N PHE A 936 -20.36 -18.69 -11.02
CA PHE A 936 -21.11 -19.01 -9.81
C PHE A 936 -20.71 -20.34 -9.18
N ILE A 937 -20.99 -20.43 -7.88
CA ILE A 937 -20.90 -21.62 -7.06
C ILE A 937 -22.28 -21.91 -6.45
N MET A 938 -22.72 -23.16 -6.59
CA MET A 938 -23.93 -23.71 -5.99
C MET A 938 -23.58 -24.36 -4.65
N LYS A 939 -24.21 -23.88 -3.58
CA LYS A 939 -24.01 -24.42 -2.23
C LYS A 939 -25.33 -24.99 -1.69
N PRO A 940 -25.36 -26.24 -1.22
CA PRO A 940 -26.49 -26.75 -0.46
C PRO A 940 -26.66 -25.93 0.82
N PHE A 941 -27.87 -25.45 1.11
CA PHE A 941 -28.02 -24.43 2.15
C PHE A 941 -27.94 -24.98 3.59
N ARG A 942 -28.25 -26.27 3.84
CA ARG A 942 -28.14 -26.94 5.16
C ARG A 942 -26.96 -27.92 5.31
N LEU A 943 -26.28 -28.32 4.23
CA LEU A 943 -25.21 -29.32 4.33
C LEU A 943 -23.92 -28.70 4.89
N ALA A 944 -23.15 -29.52 5.61
CA ALA A 944 -21.91 -29.13 6.28
C ALA A 944 -20.67 -29.69 5.56
N ARG A 945 -19.48 -29.22 5.99
CA ARG A 945 -18.16 -29.73 5.57
C ARG A 945 -17.93 -29.71 4.05
N GLY A 946 -18.56 -28.77 3.32
CA GLY A 946 -18.41 -28.65 1.87
C GLY A 946 -19.14 -29.73 1.06
N SER A 947 -19.92 -30.61 1.70
CA SER A 947 -20.66 -31.68 1.03
C SER A 947 -21.68 -31.10 0.04
N GLY A 948 -21.68 -31.63 -1.18
CA GLY A 948 -22.63 -31.27 -2.24
C GLY A 948 -22.38 -29.91 -2.91
N ILE A 949 -21.28 -29.20 -2.61
CA ILE A 949 -20.93 -27.98 -3.33
C ILE A 949 -20.62 -28.31 -4.79
N ARG A 950 -21.13 -27.48 -5.71
CA ARG A 950 -20.91 -27.63 -7.16
C ARG A 950 -20.52 -26.30 -7.79
N LEU A 951 -19.60 -26.32 -8.72
CA LEU A 951 -19.16 -25.12 -9.44
C LEU A 951 -19.90 -25.05 -10.76
N GLY A 952 -20.33 -23.85 -11.15
CA GLY A 952 -21.06 -23.67 -12.41
C GLY A 952 -20.29 -24.24 -13.61
N LYS A 953 -18.96 -24.08 -13.63
CA LYS A 953 -18.07 -24.63 -14.66
C LYS A 953 -18.14 -26.16 -14.83
N ASP A 954 -18.46 -26.89 -13.77
CA ASP A 954 -18.48 -28.36 -13.77
C ASP A 954 -19.89 -28.95 -13.96
N ILE A 955 -20.92 -28.10 -14.02
CA ILE A 955 -22.33 -28.50 -14.23
C ILE A 955 -22.68 -28.34 -15.71
N SER A 956 -23.41 -29.31 -16.28
CA SER A 956 -23.92 -29.20 -17.66
C SER A 956 -24.93 -28.06 -17.77
N THR A 957 -25.09 -27.47 -18.95
CA THR A 957 -26.05 -26.38 -19.16
C THR A 957 -27.48 -26.81 -18.84
N GLU A 958 -27.85 -28.04 -19.19
CA GLU A 958 -29.19 -28.60 -18.92
C GLU A 958 -29.41 -28.77 -17.42
N GLU A 959 -28.45 -29.37 -16.70
CA GLU A 959 -28.56 -29.57 -15.25
C GLU A 959 -28.59 -28.22 -14.51
N TRP A 960 -27.79 -27.25 -14.94
CA TRP A 960 -27.80 -25.89 -14.41
C TRP A 960 -29.17 -25.23 -14.60
N GLN A 961 -29.73 -25.27 -15.81
CA GLN A 961 -31.04 -24.69 -16.10
C GLN A 961 -32.17 -25.36 -15.31
N LEU A 962 -32.16 -26.69 -15.23
CA LEU A 962 -33.15 -27.44 -14.43
C LEU A 962 -33.07 -27.05 -12.94
N THR A 963 -31.85 -26.87 -12.42
CA THR A 963 -31.63 -26.43 -11.04
C THR A 963 -32.10 -24.99 -10.82
N LEU A 964 -31.82 -24.07 -11.75
CA LEU A 964 -32.32 -22.69 -11.64
C LEU A 964 -33.85 -22.61 -11.72
N GLN A 965 -34.47 -23.44 -12.56
CA GLN A 965 -35.94 -23.52 -12.65
C GLN A 965 -36.55 -24.00 -11.33
N SER A 966 -35.97 -25.02 -10.68
CA SER A 966 -36.45 -25.48 -9.37
C SER A 966 -36.23 -24.44 -8.26
N MET A 967 -35.26 -23.55 -8.41
CA MET A 967 -34.98 -22.46 -7.47
C MET A 967 -35.91 -21.25 -7.63
N ARG A 968 -36.79 -21.19 -8.65
CA ARG A 968 -37.72 -20.06 -8.84
C ARG A 968 -38.74 -19.93 -7.72
N GLN A 969 -39.00 -21.00 -6.99
CA GLN A 969 -39.86 -21.01 -5.82
C GLN A 969 -39.02 -21.20 -4.57
N ALA A 970 -39.42 -20.56 -3.47
CA ALA A 970 -38.72 -20.68 -2.19
C ALA A 970 -39.02 -22.00 -1.46
N GLU A 971 -40.09 -22.72 -1.87
CA GLU A 971 -40.62 -23.91 -1.19
C GLU A 971 -39.55 -24.98 -0.89
N ILE A 972 -39.64 -25.57 0.31
CA ILE A 972 -38.74 -26.66 0.72
C ILE A 972 -39.24 -28.00 0.18
N ASN A 973 -38.33 -28.78 -0.38
CA ASN A 973 -38.57 -30.16 -0.77
C ASN A 973 -37.53 -31.09 -0.12
N PRO A 974 -37.91 -31.82 0.96
CA PRO A 974 -36.99 -32.71 1.68
C PRO A 974 -36.43 -33.86 0.84
N ALA A 975 -37.05 -34.18 -0.29
CA ALA A 975 -36.64 -35.29 -1.15
C ALA A 975 -35.46 -34.96 -2.07
N VAL A 976 -35.09 -33.68 -2.22
CA VAL A 976 -34.03 -33.22 -3.13
C VAL A 976 -33.10 -32.23 -2.46
N THR A 977 -31.81 -32.30 -2.81
CA THR A 977 -30.84 -31.28 -2.38
C THR A 977 -31.16 -29.97 -3.06
N GLN A 978 -31.45 -28.94 -2.27
CA GLN A 978 -31.69 -27.60 -2.75
C GLN A 978 -30.48 -26.68 -2.49
N TYR A 979 -30.30 -25.69 -3.36
CA TYR A 979 -29.09 -24.87 -3.43
C TYR A 979 -29.39 -23.38 -3.28
N LEU A 980 -28.35 -22.63 -2.92
CA LEU A 980 -28.27 -21.19 -3.15
C LEU A 980 -27.11 -20.90 -4.11
N LEU A 981 -27.07 -19.68 -4.66
CA LEU A 981 -25.97 -19.22 -5.51
C LEU A 981 -25.13 -18.16 -4.82
N GLN A 982 -23.82 -18.27 -4.97
CA GLN A 982 -22.87 -17.20 -4.69
C GLN A 982 -21.97 -17.00 -5.93
N PRO A 983 -21.41 -15.81 -6.15
CA PRO A 983 -20.40 -15.62 -7.18
C PRO A 983 -19.13 -16.42 -6.83
N LEU A 984 -18.54 -17.05 -7.84
CA LEU A 984 -17.23 -17.69 -7.74
C LEU A 984 -16.16 -16.60 -7.73
N LEU A 985 -15.60 -16.31 -6.57
CA LEU A 985 -14.60 -15.27 -6.40
C LEU A 985 -13.19 -15.79 -6.69
N PRO A 986 -12.36 -15.06 -7.47
CA PRO A 986 -10.94 -15.33 -7.51
C PRO A 986 -10.34 -15.05 -6.13
N LEU A 987 -9.68 -16.04 -5.55
CA LEU A 987 -9.02 -15.92 -4.25
C LEU A 987 -7.53 -15.60 -4.40
N GLN A 988 -7.01 -14.82 -3.46
CA GLN A 988 -5.59 -14.51 -3.40
C GLN A 988 -4.79 -15.80 -3.33
N SER A 989 -3.85 -15.95 -4.27
CA SER A 989 -2.91 -17.07 -4.28
C SER A 989 -1.58 -16.61 -3.71
N VAL A 990 -0.96 -17.42 -2.87
CA VAL A 990 0.33 -17.12 -2.23
C VAL A 990 1.21 -18.37 -2.29
N GLU A 991 2.52 -18.20 -2.26
CA GLU A 991 3.47 -19.30 -2.13
C GLU A 991 3.56 -19.72 -0.65
N TRP A 992 3.39 -21.01 -0.40
CA TRP A 992 3.31 -21.58 0.95
C TRP A 992 4.30 -22.72 1.10
N PHE A 993 5.10 -22.72 2.16
CA PHE A 993 5.91 -23.86 2.54
C PHE A 993 5.05 -24.89 3.28
N TRP A 994 4.80 -26.04 2.65
CA TRP A 994 3.91 -27.07 3.18
C TRP A 994 4.62 -28.03 4.13
N SER A 995 5.72 -28.63 3.66
CA SER A 995 6.53 -29.59 4.42
C SER A 995 7.89 -29.77 3.74
N GLU A 996 8.77 -30.56 4.35
CA GLU A 996 10.05 -30.90 3.72
C GLU A 996 9.88 -31.73 2.44
N GLU A 997 8.84 -32.57 2.34
CA GLU A 997 8.54 -33.37 1.16
C GLU A 997 7.86 -32.54 0.06
N LYS A 998 6.86 -31.73 0.43
CA LYS A 998 6.04 -30.97 -0.52
C LYS A 998 6.64 -29.62 -0.90
N LYS A 999 7.62 -29.12 -0.14
CA LYS A 999 8.28 -27.82 -0.33
C LYS A 999 7.28 -26.67 -0.48
N VAL A 1000 7.59 -25.70 -1.34
CA VAL A 1000 6.75 -24.52 -1.58
C VAL A 1000 5.72 -24.83 -2.66
N ILE A 1001 4.45 -24.60 -2.35
CA ILE A 1001 3.32 -24.81 -3.24
C ILE A 1001 2.52 -23.51 -3.35
N LYS A 1002 2.03 -23.21 -4.56
CA LYS A 1002 1.11 -22.09 -4.76
C LYS A 1002 -0.26 -22.47 -4.20
N SER A 1003 -0.74 -21.73 -3.22
CA SER A 1003 -1.92 -22.11 -2.44
C SER A 1003 -2.91 -20.97 -2.26
N ARG A 1004 -4.16 -21.34 -1.98
CA ARG A 1004 -5.26 -20.46 -1.58
C ARG A 1004 -5.68 -20.80 -0.15
N MET A 1005 -6.38 -19.88 0.52
CA MET A 1005 -6.78 -20.06 1.91
C MET A 1005 -8.22 -19.67 2.21
N VAL A 1006 -8.81 -20.34 3.20
CA VAL A 1006 -10.11 -20.01 3.80
C VAL A 1006 -9.93 -19.93 5.31
N GLY A 1007 -10.14 -18.74 5.85
CA GLY A 1007 -10.08 -18.45 7.27
C GLY A 1007 -11.41 -18.70 7.96
N LEU A 1008 -11.40 -18.55 9.28
CA LEU A 1008 -12.60 -18.51 10.10
C LEU A 1008 -12.34 -17.65 11.34
N TYR A 1009 -13.41 -17.15 11.93
CA TYR A 1009 -13.36 -16.52 13.25
C TYR A 1009 -14.49 -17.03 14.13
N PHE A 1010 -14.38 -16.80 15.43
CA PHE A 1010 -15.37 -17.17 16.42
C PHE A 1010 -16.06 -15.95 17.00
N SER A 1011 -17.33 -16.15 17.31
CA SER A 1011 -18.12 -15.23 18.10
C SER A 1011 -18.94 -15.99 19.12
N VAL A 1012 -19.02 -15.46 20.33
CA VAL A 1012 -19.81 -16.05 21.42
C VAL A 1012 -20.79 -15.01 21.93
N ASN A 1013 -22.06 -15.37 21.94
CA ASN A 1013 -23.15 -14.53 22.45
C ASN A 1013 -23.15 -13.11 21.82
N GLY A 1014 -22.91 -13.04 20.51
CA GLY A 1014 -22.90 -11.78 19.74
C GLY A 1014 -21.61 -10.97 19.81
N ARG A 1015 -20.56 -11.48 20.47
CA ARG A 1015 -19.27 -10.79 20.57
C ARG A 1015 -18.21 -11.51 19.74
N PHE A 1016 -17.44 -10.75 18.98
CA PHE A 1016 -16.24 -11.24 18.31
C PHE A 1016 -15.20 -11.66 19.36
N ILE A 1017 -14.63 -12.85 19.22
CA ILE A 1017 -13.66 -13.38 20.19
C ILE A 1017 -12.25 -13.51 19.60
N GLY A 1018 -12.14 -13.88 18.32
CA GLY A 1018 -10.84 -14.00 17.65
C GLY A 1018 -10.87 -14.89 16.41
N LEU A 1019 -9.74 -14.93 15.71
CA LEU A 1019 -9.53 -15.81 14.56
C LEU A 1019 -9.33 -17.26 15.01
N GLY A 1020 -9.77 -18.21 14.20
CA GLY A 1020 -9.36 -19.61 14.29
C GLY A 1020 -8.19 -19.94 13.38
N SER A 1021 -8.10 -21.20 12.96
CA SER A 1021 -7.11 -21.65 11.98
C SER A 1021 -7.56 -21.39 10.54
N TRP A 1022 -6.58 -21.24 9.66
CA TRP A 1022 -6.76 -21.03 8.23
C TRP A 1022 -6.51 -22.35 7.51
N ARG A 1023 -7.45 -22.78 6.68
CA ARG A 1023 -7.28 -23.95 5.82
C ARG A 1023 -6.62 -23.51 4.53
N VAL A 1024 -5.53 -24.16 4.15
CA VAL A 1024 -4.71 -23.86 2.97
C VAL A 1024 -4.69 -25.09 2.07
N ALA A 1025 -4.92 -24.88 0.78
CA ALA A 1025 -4.93 -25.92 -0.24
C ALA A 1025 -4.22 -25.44 -1.52
N ASP A 1026 -3.76 -26.38 -2.34
CA ASP A 1026 -3.17 -26.11 -3.65
C ASP A 1026 -4.16 -25.35 -4.56
N VAL A 1027 -3.66 -24.52 -5.47
CA VAL A 1027 -4.52 -23.76 -6.41
C VAL A 1027 -5.37 -24.61 -7.35
N SER A 1028 -5.04 -25.89 -7.52
CA SER A 1028 -5.85 -26.87 -8.26
C SER A 1028 -7.12 -27.29 -7.51
N GLU A 1029 -7.18 -27.09 -6.19
CA GLU A 1029 -8.39 -27.31 -5.41
C GLU A 1029 -9.32 -26.10 -5.57
N ASP A 1030 -10.50 -26.33 -6.17
CA ASP A 1030 -11.49 -25.28 -6.35
C ASP A 1030 -12.34 -25.03 -5.08
N VAL A 1031 -12.46 -26.03 -4.20
CA VAL A 1031 -13.23 -25.94 -2.95
C VAL A 1031 -12.36 -26.35 -1.78
N ILE A 1032 -12.09 -25.38 -0.89
CA ILE A 1032 -11.26 -25.57 0.31
C ILE A 1032 -12.18 -25.81 1.50
N CYS A 1033 -12.22 -27.04 2.01
CA CYS A 1033 -13.04 -27.42 3.16
C CYS A 1033 -12.31 -28.44 4.05
N SER A 1034 -12.92 -28.79 5.19
CA SER A 1034 -12.34 -29.74 6.15
C SER A 1034 -12.10 -31.15 5.58
N SER A 1035 -12.86 -31.55 4.55
CA SER A 1035 -12.74 -32.85 3.88
C SER A 1035 -11.81 -32.85 2.67
N SER A 1036 -11.29 -31.70 2.25
CA SER A 1036 -10.33 -31.63 1.13
C SER A 1036 -9.07 -32.42 1.47
N LYS A 1037 -8.66 -33.34 0.57
CA LYS A 1037 -7.61 -34.35 0.83
C LYS A 1037 -6.25 -33.72 1.09
N ASP A 1038 -5.86 -32.76 0.25
CA ASP A 1038 -4.60 -32.04 0.35
C ASP A 1038 -4.82 -30.67 1.00
N THR A 1039 -5.03 -30.67 2.31
CA THR A 1039 -5.14 -29.43 3.10
C THR A 1039 -4.17 -29.40 4.27
N THR A 1040 -3.58 -28.23 4.51
CA THR A 1040 -2.86 -27.88 5.73
C THR A 1040 -3.60 -26.80 6.50
N SER A 1041 -3.36 -26.69 7.80
CA SER A 1041 -3.94 -25.67 8.69
C SER A 1041 -2.84 -24.77 9.21
N VAL A 1042 -3.10 -23.47 9.28
CA VAL A 1042 -2.09 -22.47 9.65
C VAL A 1042 -2.71 -21.45 10.58
N LEU A 1043 -1.92 -20.94 11.53
CA LEU A 1043 -2.30 -19.83 12.40
C LEU A 1043 -1.83 -18.49 11.84
N ALA A 1044 -2.52 -17.42 12.22
CA ALA A 1044 -2.12 -16.07 11.86
C ALA A 1044 -1.34 -15.40 12.99
N ALA A 1045 -0.41 -14.54 12.62
CA ALA A 1045 0.28 -13.60 13.49
C ALA A 1045 -0.02 -12.17 13.03
N VAL A 1046 0.02 -11.20 13.93
CA VAL A 1046 -0.14 -9.77 13.63
C VAL A 1046 1.14 -9.01 13.91
N TYR A 1047 1.33 -7.96 13.12
CA TYR A 1047 2.39 -6.98 13.33
C TYR A 1047 1.85 -5.72 14.02
N ASP A 1048 2.48 -5.32 15.13
CA ASP A 1048 2.18 -4.13 15.92
C ASP A 1048 3.41 -3.20 15.98
N PRO A 1049 3.54 -2.22 15.07
CA PRO A 1049 4.58 -1.20 15.14
C PRO A 1049 4.20 -0.20 16.25
N GLN A 1050 4.55 -0.50 17.49
CA GLN A 1050 4.48 0.50 18.56
C GLN A 1050 5.49 1.63 18.34
#